data_AF-A0A4Y7MSY1-F1
#
_entry.id   AF-A0A4Y7MSY1-F1
#
_cell.length_a   1.000
_cell.length_b   1.000
_cell.length_c   1.000
_cell.angle_alpha   90.00
_cell.angle_beta   90.00
_cell.angle_gamma   90.00
#
_symmetry.space_group_name_H-M   'P 1'
#
loop_
_entity.id
_entity.type
_entity.pdbx_description
1 polymer ?
#
loop_
_entity_poly.entity_id
_entity_poly.type
_entity_poly.pdbx_seq_one_letter_code
_entity_poly.pdbx_strand_id
1 'polypeptide(L)'
;MDQVRSSASRIFNITSVEGRDDWDEKCDRTYGVVQNLINDLSEKEAHDALTSAVCKDAKTHEDVCVGLVYVILTDQQNAARSYRDLSFVSRDGLALVLTHLTQLVVERFPRLLDSVRSQLIWLIKELVRANVTGTDMVIWNLMRQIAGGDVAAKNIWLADTLMELLIDQRVWLDKFPFLIASVVYTYLRLIEDHINPTHAFIRQKEINFCISLLREKFSDCMAIGRDLVRLLQHVARVPEFELLWRDILHNPKALLPTFTGLSQLMQIRTSRRFLYLRLTPDMEKKIIFLTSSVRFGNQKRYQDWFQRQYLSTPESQSLRCDLIRFIVGVIHPSNEVLCSEIIPRWAVLGWLLTTCTHPVAAAHAKMALFYDWLFYDGERDNIMNIEPAILVMYHSMRPHPAITATLLDFLCRIIPNFYPPMANQVRLGILTSLRQILEKRVLPSLSPLMNNPKLDKELQLLIQESFPEFCRATQNSSPPTADGVKTEDFKELDGDSMIVSSSSESVLAPPSLIPASDTHLSDEPVFSEEEDQDDIPIATKIKMRGKMTTNSVRTIPPQLLEISNTVAQLDGDVRVYVEMLVSESDIEARCSAVENLVQSISQDPLESDQAQMLVQCLHAIFLHDLSTTPLLTGSQINSEAMEESISRPMFVLLRCFAEMVDDDSKSRSPITELLVELYKLQPKTGYFLLYFLRASKASESKFASYREVCQARDMEVAHCLLEDLKICADDDVNLLCYMAVDVFQKFPDESRNNSELLHLYVSNIDGTQLYQLVVQCLLGALVLFDKDPSVIELLVSSLEWETFEQMALWQLVAAHSIPLSMLLSLLPKLKEDQHCEALTALMAMIKHERPNNDLMKALLSCPIESFISALLSHWSMESSTLLAQILANQFNSALNMNSLPGGLSSSNSPGKRKRTTMNSLSAATGFKVTPTPGSGIDSSIELMMTHMEILRTCLTANLLTKNGKQQPAEIKVFAHESMQQALQQVQQVCNDSQKKKFSDLFSLLDTNDEPEVSSGSRRPAGRGNKRTGNRVTTNNSNRNSKQSNKEESEDESSEEEIIIKQRTAKKRRKATVGSDSD
;
A
#
# COMPACT_ATOMS: atom_id res chain seq x y z
N MET A 1 44.56 -6.42 -21.85
CA MET A 1 44.74 -4.98 -21.55
C MET A 1 43.42 -4.49 -21.04
N ASP A 2 43.31 -4.30 -19.73
CA ASP A 2 42.06 -3.86 -19.11
C ASP A 2 41.91 -2.36 -19.34
N GLN A 3 41.10 -1.97 -20.32
CA GLN A 3 40.65 -0.59 -20.42
C GLN A 3 39.79 -0.28 -19.21
N VAL A 4 40.24 0.68 -18.40
CA VAL A 4 39.47 1.26 -17.31
C VAL A 4 38.14 1.80 -17.88
N ARG A 5 37.04 1.09 -17.63
CA ARG A 5 35.71 1.56 -18.01
C ARG A 5 35.46 2.89 -17.31
N SER A 6 35.12 3.92 -18.09
CA SER A 6 34.64 5.20 -17.56
C SER A 6 33.46 4.96 -16.62
N SER A 7 33.59 5.34 -15.34
CA SER A 7 32.51 5.22 -14.36
C SER A 7 31.42 6.28 -14.53
N ALA A 8 31.58 7.24 -15.44
CA ALA A 8 30.59 8.24 -15.79
C ALA A 8 29.78 7.84 -17.03
N SER A 9 28.46 7.92 -16.92
CA SER A 9 27.52 7.81 -18.05
C SER A 9 27.79 8.90 -19.09
N ARG A 10 27.57 8.56 -20.37
CA ARG A 10 27.60 9.52 -21.48
C ARG A 10 26.23 10.14 -21.79
N ILE A 11 25.18 9.71 -21.08
CA ILE A 11 23.78 10.03 -21.40
C ILE A 11 23.06 10.70 -20.24
N PHE A 12 23.26 10.21 -19.01
CA PHE A 12 22.58 10.70 -17.82
C PHE A 12 23.52 11.49 -16.90
N ASN A 13 22.98 12.53 -16.27
CA ASN A 13 23.60 13.22 -15.15
C ASN A 13 23.35 12.41 -13.86
N ILE A 14 24.22 11.43 -13.59
CA ILE A 14 24.11 10.52 -12.44
C ILE A 14 24.87 11.12 -11.24
N THR A 15 24.18 11.25 -10.10
CA THR A 15 24.82 11.67 -8.83
C THR A 15 25.54 10.51 -8.14
N SER A 16 26.46 10.79 -7.21
CA SER A 16 27.22 9.78 -6.46
C SER A 16 26.39 8.91 -5.49
N VAL A 17 25.06 9.04 -5.51
CA VAL A 17 24.10 8.27 -4.71
C VAL A 17 23.18 7.42 -5.60
N GLU A 18 23.08 7.75 -6.89
CA GLU A 18 22.34 6.96 -7.86
C GLU A 18 23.20 5.81 -8.39
N GLY A 19 22.61 4.62 -8.49
CA GLY A 19 23.22 3.49 -9.18
C GLY A 19 23.33 3.74 -10.70
N ARG A 20 24.06 2.84 -11.39
CA ARG A 20 24.05 2.83 -12.85
C ARG A 20 22.66 2.46 -13.35
N ASP A 21 22.28 3.05 -14.48
CA ASP A 21 20.93 2.96 -15.04
C ASP A 21 20.87 1.87 -16.12
N ASP A 22 19.86 0.98 -16.07
CA ASP A 22 19.66 -0.13 -17.01
C ASP A 22 19.73 0.29 -18.49
N TRP A 23 19.30 1.52 -18.81
CA TRP A 23 19.31 2.07 -20.16
C TRP A 23 20.72 2.50 -20.57
N ASP A 24 21.55 2.99 -19.64
CA ASP A 24 22.99 3.26 -19.84
C ASP A 24 23.75 1.94 -20.06
N GLU A 25 23.42 0.88 -19.33
CA GLU A 25 24.01 -0.45 -19.51
C GLU A 25 23.58 -1.14 -20.81
N LYS A 26 22.28 -1.08 -21.16
CA LYS A 26 21.79 -1.52 -22.47
C LYS A 26 22.53 -0.77 -23.58
N CYS A 27 22.63 0.55 -23.46
CA CYS A 27 23.31 1.39 -24.42
C CYS A 27 24.78 1.03 -24.60
N ASP A 28 25.58 0.94 -23.54
CA ASP A 28 26.99 0.51 -23.62
C ASP A 28 27.15 -0.86 -24.31
N ARG A 29 26.28 -1.81 -23.97
CA ARG A 29 26.26 -3.16 -24.59
C ARG A 29 25.98 -3.08 -26.09
N THR A 30 24.95 -2.34 -26.49
CA THR A 30 24.55 -2.17 -27.90
C THR A 30 25.55 -1.37 -28.73
N TYR A 31 26.15 -0.34 -28.15
CA TYR A 31 27.26 0.40 -28.74
C TYR A 31 28.47 -0.51 -28.96
N GLY A 32 28.80 -1.39 -28.00
CA GLY A 32 29.83 -2.41 -28.16
C GLY A 32 29.57 -3.36 -29.33
N VAL A 33 28.32 -3.78 -29.56
CA VAL A 33 27.93 -4.58 -30.74
C VAL A 33 28.17 -3.81 -32.03
N VAL A 34 27.73 -2.55 -32.11
CA VAL A 34 27.94 -1.69 -33.31
C VAL A 34 29.42 -1.46 -33.58
N GLN A 35 30.23 -1.11 -32.56
CA GLN A 35 31.68 -0.91 -32.73
C GLN A 35 32.38 -2.18 -33.24
N ASN A 36 32.06 -3.35 -32.66
CA ASN A 36 32.62 -4.64 -33.10
C ASN A 36 32.28 -5.01 -34.56
N LEU A 37 31.22 -4.41 -35.14
CA LEU A 37 30.81 -4.63 -36.53
C LEU A 37 31.44 -3.64 -37.54
N ILE A 38 31.94 -2.49 -37.08
CA ILE A 38 32.40 -1.39 -37.97
C ILE A 38 33.84 -0.93 -37.75
N ASN A 39 34.50 -1.35 -36.67
CA ASN A 39 35.85 -0.91 -36.34
C ASN A 39 36.87 -1.33 -37.43
N ASP A 40 37.77 -0.41 -37.78
CA ASP A 40 38.78 -0.54 -38.85
C ASP A 40 38.24 -0.84 -40.27
N LEU A 41 36.94 -0.71 -40.53
CA LEU A 41 36.31 -0.85 -41.85
C LEU A 41 36.10 0.50 -42.56
N SER A 42 36.09 0.51 -43.90
CA SER A 42 35.64 1.68 -44.67
C SER A 42 34.13 1.93 -44.50
N GLU A 43 33.63 3.13 -44.86
CA GLU A 43 32.19 3.44 -44.75
C GLU A 43 31.29 2.41 -45.40
N LYS A 44 31.69 1.89 -46.57
CA LYS A 44 30.90 0.90 -47.31
C LYS A 44 30.94 -0.47 -46.65
N GLU A 45 32.13 -0.94 -46.25
CA GLU A 45 32.29 -2.24 -45.60
C GLU A 45 31.57 -2.28 -44.24
N ALA A 46 31.62 -1.18 -43.48
CA ALA A 46 30.84 -1.00 -42.26
C ALA A 46 29.33 -1.06 -42.52
N HIS A 47 28.84 -0.40 -43.58
CA HIS A 47 27.42 -0.41 -43.95
C HIS A 47 26.95 -1.79 -44.43
N ASP A 48 27.74 -2.46 -45.27
CA ASP A 48 27.49 -3.82 -45.75
C ASP A 48 27.49 -4.83 -44.56
N ALA A 49 28.40 -4.65 -43.58
CA ALA A 49 28.48 -5.46 -42.36
C ALA A 49 27.29 -5.26 -41.41
N LEU A 50 26.87 -4.01 -41.16
CA LEU A 50 25.66 -3.72 -40.37
C LEU A 50 24.40 -4.29 -41.04
N THR A 51 24.26 -4.12 -42.36
CA THR A 51 23.16 -4.67 -43.16
C THR A 51 23.12 -6.20 -43.10
N SER A 52 24.29 -6.86 -43.14
CA SER A 52 24.40 -8.31 -42.94
C SER A 52 24.03 -8.74 -41.51
N ALA A 53 24.37 -7.95 -40.49
CA ALA A 53 24.07 -8.24 -39.10
C ALA A 53 22.56 -8.19 -38.79
N VAL A 54 21.86 -7.12 -39.20
CA VAL A 54 20.40 -6.97 -38.99
C VAL A 54 19.55 -7.99 -39.77
N CYS A 55 20.16 -8.71 -40.72
CA CYS A 55 19.51 -9.80 -41.44
C CYS A 55 19.44 -11.12 -40.65
N LYS A 56 20.26 -11.29 -39.59
CA LYS A 56 20.40 -12.57 -38.86
C LYS A 56 19.19 -12.90 -37.97
N ASP A 57 18.83 -11.97 -37.10
CA ASP A 57 17.79 -12.15 -36.09
C ASP A 57 17.27 -10.80 -35.55
N ALA A 58 16.12 -10.83 -34.87
CA ALA A 58 15.46 -9.62 -34.35
C ALA A 58 16.24 -8.92 -33.21
N LYS A 59 17.01 -9.67 -32.40
CA LYS A 59 17.80 -9.12 -31.29
C LYS A 59 19.07 -8.43 -31.80
N THR A 60 19.71 -8.96 -32.83
CA THR A 60 20.81 -8.27 -33.53
C THR A 60 20.31 -7.02 -34.25
N HIS A 61 19.10 -7.04 -34.84
CA HIS A 61 18.46 -5.81 -35.34
C HIS A 61 18.22 -4.78 -34.23
N GLU A 62 17.68 -5.17 -33.08
CA GLU A 62 17.49 -4.29 -31.92
C GLU A 62 18.83 -3.72 -31.41
N ASP A 63 19.81 -4.58 -31.15
CA ASP A 63 21.11 -4.19 -30.61
C ASP A 63 21.88 -3.26 -31.57
N VAL A 64 21.76 -3.45 -32.89
CA VAL A 64 22.33 -2.51 -33.88
C VAL A 64 21.58 -1.18 -33.90
N CYS A 65 20.25 -1.20 -33.95
CA CYS A 65 19.44 0.03 -34.02
C CYS A 65 19.59 0.90 -32.76
N VAL A 66 19.58 0.29 -31.57
CA VAL A 66 19.81 1.00 -30.29
C VAL A 66 21.26 1.48 -30.18
N GLY A 67 22.24 0.69 -30.64
CA GLY A 67 23.65 1.10 -30.65
C GLY A 67 23.90 2.31 -31.56
N LEU A 68 23.24 2.39 -32.72
CA LEU A 68 23.30 3.56 -33.61
C LEU A 68 22.60 4.78 -33.00
N VAL A 69 21.47 4.60 -32.31
CA VAL A 69 20.81 5.69 -31.55
C VAL A 69 21.72 6.22 -30.44
N TYR A 70 22.46 5.36 -29.74
CA TYR A 70 23.46 5.80 -28.75
C TYR A 70 24.57 6.67 -29.37
N VAL A 71 25.08 6.31 -30.55
CA VAL A 71 26.06 7.15 -31.26
C VAL A 71 25.44 8.49 -31.63
N ILE A 72 24.22 8.52 -32.17
CA ILE A 72 23.51 9.77 -32.51
C ILE A 72 23.36 10.67 -31.28
N LEU A 73 23.04 10.10 -30.12
CA LEU A 73 22.81 10.83 -28.87
C LEU A 73 24.10 11.29 -28.17
N THR A 74 25.23 10.59 -28.34
CA THR A 74 26.48 10.85 -27.59
C THR A 74 27.61 11.45 -28.44
N ASP A 75 27.61 11.26 -29.76
CA ASP A 75 28.64 11.74 -30.68
C ASP A 75 28.01 12.57 -31.81
N GLN A 76 28.03 13.88 -31.63
CA GLN A 76 27.52 14.85 -32.60
C GLN A 76 28.28 14.84 -33.95
N GLN A 77 29.54 14.39 -34.00
CA GLN A 77 30.31 14.35 -35.24
C GLN A 77 29.87 13.18 -36.12
N ASN A 78 29.62 12.02 -35.51
CA ASN A 78 29.18 10.83 -36.23
C ASN A 78 27.66 10.72 -36.39
N ALA A 79 26.86 11.48 -35.64
CA ALA A 79 25.38 11.42 -35.65
C ALA A 79 24.74 11.44 -37.05
N ALA A 80 25.19 12.31 -37.97
CA ALA A 80 24.63 12.38 -39.33
C ALA A 80 24.88 11.09 -40.15
N ARG A 81 26.05 10.47 -39.98
CA ARG A 81 26.38 9.17 -40.58
C ARG A 81 25.59 8.04 -39.91
N SER A 82 25.56 8.01 -38.58
CA SER A 82 24.82 6.98 -37.84
C SER A 82 23.33 7.03 -38.11
N TYR A 83 22.73 8.21 -38.35
CA TYR A 83 21.33 8.34 -38.76
C TYR A 83 21.09 7.86 -40.20
N ARG A 84 22.00 8.17 -41.14
CA ARG A 84 21.99 7.61 -42.51
C ARG A 84 22.00 6.09 -42.45
N ASP A 85 22.97 5.51 -41.76
CA ASP A 85 23.16 4.07 -41.68
C ASP A 85 21.97 3.41 -40.94
N LEU A 86 21.46 3.98 -39.84
CA LEU A 86 20.24 3.55 -39.12
C LEU A 86 19.00 3.51 -40.03
N SER A 87 18.84 4.52 -40.89
CA SER A 87 17.69 4.64 -41.80
C SER A 87 17.70 3.60 -42.93
N PHE A 88 18.85 3.00 -43.22
CA PHE A 88 18.98 1.90 -44.19
C PHE A 88 18.91 0.51 -43.56
N VAL A 89 19.40 0.33 -42.31
CA VAL A 89 19.41 -0.97 -41.63
C VAL A 89 18.16 -1.26 -40.80
N SER A 90 17.33 -0.25 -40.51
CA SER A 90 16.02 -0.45 -39.88
C SER A 90 15.08 -1.22 -40.81
N ARG A 91 14.51 -2.31 -40.29
CA ARG A 91 13.64 -3.24 -41.04
C ARG A 91 12.15 -3.04 -40.76
N ASP A 92 11.83 -2.08 -39.89
CA ASP A 92 10.55 -1.86 -39.23
C ASP A 92 10.03 -0.41 -39.39
N GLY A 93 10.62 0.38 -40.28
CA GLY A 93 10.25 1.78 -40.47
C GLY A 93 10.56 2.66 -39.25
N LEU A 94 11.60 2.31 -38.48
CA LEU A 94 12.05 2.96 -37.25
C LEU A 94 11.05 2.91 -36.06
N ALA A 95 10.06 2.02 -36.10
CA ALA A 95 9.07 1.87 -35.02
C ALA A 95 9.70 1.50 -33.65
N LEU A 96 10.71 0.63 -33.64
CA LEU A 96 11.51 0.25 -32.46
C LEU A 96 12.34 1.44 -31.94
N VAL A 97 12.91 2.24 -32.85
CA VAL A 97 13.64 3.47 -32.51
C VAL A 97 12.69 4.47 -31.84
N LEU A 98 11.52 4.75 -32.44
CA LEU A 98 10.50 5.62 -31.86
C LEU A 98 10.01 5.12 -30.51
N THR A 99 9.87 3.81 -30.32
CA THR A 99 9.52 3.19 -29.03
C THR A 99 10.55 3.51 -27.96
N HIS A 100 11.85 3.35 -28.24
CA HIS A 100 12.92 3.65 -27.29
C HIS A 100 13.15 5.15 -27.07
N LEU A 101 13.01 5.99 -28.11
CA LEU A 101 13.03 7.45 -27.94
C LEU A 101 11.87 7.92 -27.05
N THR A 102 10.69 7.32 -27.20
CA THR A 102 9.53 7.61 -26.34
C THR A 102 9.77 7.23 -24.89
N GLN A 103 10.31 6.04 -24.61
CA GLN A 103 10.69 5.62 -23.26
C GLN A 103 11.71 6.59 -22.64
N LEU A 104 12.75 6.95 -23.40
CA LEU A 104 13.78 7.90 -22.97
C LEU A 104 13.18 9.27 -22.64
N VAL A 105 12.24 9.76 -23.46
CA VAL A 105 11.51 11.01 -23.22
C VAL A 105 10.66 10.92 -21.97
N VAL A 106 9.77 9.93 -21.85
CA VAL A 106 8.77 9.85 -20.78
C VAL A 106 9.40 9.56 -19.43
N GLU A 107 10.33 8.61 -19.36
CA GLU A 107 10.89 8.13 -18.08
C GLU A 107 12.15 8.88 -17.63
N ARG A 108 12.98 9.38 -18.56
CA ARG A 108 14.36 9.79 -18.26
C ARG A 108 14.74 11.20 -18.70
N PHE A 109 13.90 11.93 -19.45
CA PHE A 109 14.25 13.25 -19.98
C PHE A 109 14.80 14.24 -18.95
N PRO A 110 14.30 14.32 -17.69
CA PRO A 110 14.88 15.19 -16.65
C PRO A 110 16.33 14.84 -16.26
N ARG A 111 16.76 13.57 -16.41
CA ARG A 111 18.10 13.08 -16.07
C ARG A 111 19.11 13.17 -17.22
N LEU A 112 18.69 13.48 -18.45
CA LEU A 112 19.58 13.62 -19.60
C LEU A 112 20.62 14.75 -19.44
N LEU A 113 21.79 14.57 -20.06
CA LEU A 113 22.78 15.64 -20.28
C LEU A 113 22.29 16.62 -21.36
N ASP A 114 22.74 17.88 -21.31
CA ASP A 114 22.21 18.94 -22.19
C ASP A 114 22.66 18.81 -23.67
N SER A 115 23.86 18.24 -23.90
CA SER A 115 24.30 17.78 -25.23
C SER A 115 23.35 16.72 -25.79
N VAL A 116 22.94 15.77 -24.95
CA VAL A 116 22.10 14.62 -25.32
C VAL A 116 20.65 15.06 -25.56
N ARG A 117 20.13 16.02 -24.78
CA ARG A 117 18.87 16.71 -25.09
C ARG A 117 18.92 17.37 -26.47
N SER A 118 20.03 18.05 -26.78
CA SER A 118 20.21 18.72 -28.08
C SER A 118 20.25 17.71 -29.24
N GLN A 119 20.96 16.59 -29.09
CA GLN A 119 21.01 15.52 -30.08
C GLN A 119 19.69 14.75 -30.22
N LEU A 120 18.93 14.55 -29.14
CA LEU A 120 17.59 13.97 -29.16
C LEU A 120 16.63 14.83 -29.99
N ILE A 121 16.63 16.15 -29.78
CA ILE A 121 15.82 17.07 -30.58
C ILE A 121 16.31 17.11 -32.04
N TRP A 122 17.62 17.08 -32.30
CA TRP A 122 18.17 16.99 -33.66
C TRP A 122 17.67 15.74 -34.40
N LEU A 123 17.76 14.56 -33.77
CA LEU A 123 17.26 13.31 -34.34
C LEU A 123 15.76 13.39 -34.66
N ILE A 124 14.96 14.01 -33.79
CA ILE A 124 13.53 14.20 -34.02
C ILE A 124 13.27 15.21 -35.16
N LYS A 125 14.10 16.25 -35.34
CA LYS A 125 14.03 17.12 -36.53
C LYS A 125 14.26 16.32 -37.82
N GLU A 126 15.18 15.36 -37.83
CA GLU A 126 15.42 14.47 -39.00
C GLU A 126 14.28 13.46 -39.22
N LEU A 127 13.74 12.84 -38.17
CA LEU A 127 12.58 11.93 -38.27
C LEU A 127 11.33 12.63 -38.83
N VAL A 128 11.10 13.89 -38.46
CA VAL A 128 10.03 14.73 -39.04
C VAL A 128 10.30 15.00 -40.53
N ARG A 129 11.53 15.39 -40.90
CA ARG A 129 11.93 15.62 -42.31
C ARG A 129 11.72 14.38 -43.17
N ALA A 130 12.11 13.21 -42.66
CA ALA A 130 11.89 11.91 -43.30
C ALA A 130 10.42 11.43 -43.28
N ASN A 131 9.51 12.18 -42.62
CA ASN A 131 8.08 11.85 -42.49
C ASN A 131 7.83 10.47 -41.83
N VAL A 132 8.64 10.10 -40.83
CA VAL A 132 8.52 8.81 -40.14
C VAL A 132 7.24 8.75 -39.28
N THR A 133 6.39 7.77 -39.56
CA THR A 133 5.11 7.54 -38.87
C THR A 133 5.28 7.35 -37.36
N GLY A 134 4.52 8.07 -36.53
CA GLY A 134 4.60 7.98 -35.07
C GLY A 134 5.54 9.00 -34.40
N THR A 135 6.29 9.78 -35.19
CA THR A 135 7.13 10.88 -34.66
C THR A 135 6.29 11.97 -33.96
N ASP A 136 5.03 12.12 -34.37
CA ASP A 136 4.02 12.96 -33.73
C ASP A 136 3.77 12.59 -32.26
N MET A 137 3.77 11.30 -31.92
CA MET A 137 3.64 10.83 -30.53
C MET A 137 4.89 11.12 -29.69
N VAL A 138 6.09 11.12 -30.30
CA VAL A 138 7.32 11.52 -29.59
C VAL A 138 7.31 13.02 -29.29
N ILE A 139 6.87 13.85 -30.24
CA ILE A 139 6.72 15.30 -30.04
C ILE A 139 5.63 15.59 -29.00
N TRP A 140 4.51 14.86 -29.02
CA TRP A 140 3.46 14.96 -28.01
C TRP A 140 4.01 14.68 -26.59
N ASN A 141 4.79 13.59 -26.43
CA ASN A 141 5.43 13.27 -25.15
C ASN A 141 6.54 14.25 -24.75
N LEU A 142 7.23 14.90 -25.70
CA LEU A 142 8.17 15.99 -25.42
C LEU A 142 7.48 17.27 -24.96
N MET A 143 6.30 17.61 -25.50
CA MET A 143 5.51 18.74 -24.99
C MET A 143 5.09 18.55 -23.53
N ARG A 144 4.90 17.30 -23.07
CA ARG A 144 4.70 16.98 -21.64
C ARG A 144 5.91 17.28 -20.76
N GLN A 145 7.13 17.31 -21.32
CA GLN A 145 8.34 17.64 -20.56
C GLN A 145 8.49 19.16 -20.34
N ILE A 146 7.70 19.99 -21.05
CA ILE A 146 7.60 21.42 -20.75
C ILE A 146 6.67 21.60 -19.54
N ALA A 147 7.26 21.90 -18.38
CA ALA A 147 6.50 22.14 -17.15
C ALA A 147 5.78 23.50 -17.20
N GLY A 148 4.49 23.52 -16.81
CA GLY A 148 3.77 24.77 -16.58
C GLY A 148 4.22 25.43 -15.26
N GLY A 149 4.31 26.76 -15.25
CA GLY A 149 4.74 27.53 -14.07
C GLY A 149 6.25 27.45 -13.76
N ASP A 150 7.07 26.94 -14.68
CA ASP A 150 8.54 26.91 -14.57
C ASP A 150 9.18 27.77 -15.68
N VAL A 151 9.92 28.81 -15.29
CA VAL A 151 10.67 29.70 -16.20
C VAL A 151 12.18 29.45 -16.19
N ALA A 152 12.64 28.33 -15.62
CA ALA A 152 14.04 27.94 -15.66
C ALA A 152 14.55 27.80 -17.10
N ALA A 153 15.79 28.21 -17.34
CA ALA A 153 16.36 28.30 -18.69
C ALA A 153 16.28 26.99 -19.50
N LYS A 154 16.29 25.82 -18.85
CA LYS A 154 16.13 24.51 -19.51
C LYS A 154 14.70 24.23 -19.98
N ASN A 155 13.69 24.71 -19.25
CA ASN A 155 12.28 24.59 -19.63
C ASN A 155 11.95 25.56 -20.79
N ILE A 156 12.41 26.81 -20.68
CA ILE A 156 12.31 27.82 -21.75
C ILE A 156 13.02 27.34 -23.03
N TRP A 157 14.22 26.76 -22.91
CA TRP A 157 14.95 26.19 -24.06
C TRP A 157 14.15 25.10 -24.77
N LEU A 158 13.51 24.19 -24.03
CA LEU A 158 12.71 23.12 -24.63
C LEU A 158 11.48 23.68 -25.35
N ALA A 159 10.78 24.62 -24.72
CA ALA A 159 9.63 25.30 -25.31
C ALA A 159 10.01 26.04 -26.61
N ASP A 160 11.09 26.81 -26.61
CA ASP A 160 11.51 27.55 -27.81
C ASP A 160 11.98 26.63 -28.94
N THR A 161 12.76 25.59 -28.61
CA THR A 161 13.31 24.67 -29.62
C THR A 161 12.21 23.79 -30.26
N LEU A 162 11.17 23.43 -29.50
CA LEU A 162 10.00 22.73 -30.03
C LEU A 162 9.08 23.67 -30.81
N MET A 163 8.88 24.92 -30.36
CA MET A 163 8.17 25.94 -31.13
C MET A 163 8.83 26.18 -32.49
N GLU A 164 10.15 26.30 -32.53
CA GLU A 164 10.91 26.42 -33.80
C GLU A 164 10.77 25.18 -34.68
N LEU A 165 10.82 23.96 -34.13
CA LEU A 165 10.55 22.73 -34.90
C LEU A 165 9.15 22.75 -35.54
N LEU A 166 8.13 23.16 -34.79
CA LEU A 166 6.75 23.18 -35.25
C LEU A 166 6.49 24.28 -36.29
N ILE A 167 7.17 25.43 -36.17
CA ILE A 167 7.19 26.50 -37.19
C ILE A 167 7.90 26.01 -38.46
N ASP A 168 9.14 25.50 -38.34
CA ASP A 168 9.95 24.98 -39.44
C ASP A 168 9.21 23.88 -40.24
N GLN A 169 8.44 23.05 -39.54
CA GLN A 169 7.79 21.85 -40.09
C GLN A 169 6.26 21.98 -40.11
N ARG A 170 5.73 23.21 -40.23
CA ARG A 170 4.29 23.50 -40.24
C ARG A 170 3.50 22.66 -41.25
N VAL A 171 4.05 22.40 -42.45
CA VAL A 171 3.41 21.56 -43.51
C VAL A 171 3.35 20.07 -43.14
N TRP A 172 4.22 19.60 -42.24
CA TRP A 172 4.13 18.26 -41.66
C TRP A 172 3.10 18.24 -40.51
N LEU A 173 3.13 19.23 -39.61
CA LEU A 173 2.16 19.37 -38.51
C LEU A 173 0.71 19.43 -39.02
N ASP A 174 0.50 20.13 -40.14
CA ASP A 174 -0.79 20.31 -40.80
C ASP A 174 -1.51 19.00 -41.20
N LYS A 175 -0.82 17.85 -41.15
CA LYS A 175 -1.33 16.50 -41.40
C LYS A 175 -1.92 15.81 -40.16
N PHE A 176 -1.70 16.35 -38.95
CA PHE A 176 -2.02 15.70 -37.67
C PHE A 176 -2.98 16.56 -36.82
N PRO A 177 -4.31 16.52 -37.06
CA PRO A 177 -5.30 17.32 -36.32
C PRO A 177 -5.19 17.26 -34.79
N PHE A 178 -4.99 16.06 -34.23
CA PHE A 178 -4.79 15.89 -32.79
C PHE A 178 -3.50 16.54 -32.27
N LEU A 179 -2.43 16.55 -33.07
CA LEU A 179 -1.18 17.24 -32.71
C LEU A 179 -1.35 18.76 -32.81
N ILE A 180 -2.08 19.28 -33.80
CA ILE A 180 -2.45 20.71 -33.89
C ILE A 180 -3.18 21.15 -32.62
N ALA A 181 -4.22 20.41 -32.22
CA ALA A 181 -4.95 20.66 -30.97
C ALA A 181 -4.03 20.59 -29.73
N SER A 182 -3.16 19.58 -29.68
CA SER A 182 -2.19 19.38 -28.58
C SER A 182 -1.18 20.53 -28.47
N VAL A 183 -0.70 21.05 -29.60
CA VAL A 183 0.20 22.19 -29.71
C VAL A 183 -0.50 23.46 -29.24
N VAL A 184 -1.72 23.73 -29.71
CA VAL A 184 -2.51 24.90 -29.28
C VAL A 184 -2.79 24.84 -27.77
N TYR A 185 -3.18 23.67 -27.24
CA TYR A 185 -3.38 23.48 -25.79
C TYR A 185 -2.10 23.71 -24.98
N THR A 186 -0.96 23.22 -25.51
CA THR A 186 0.36 23.36 -24.88
C THR A 186 0.78 24.83 -24.77
N TYR A 187 0.78 25.56 -25.88
CA TYR A 187 1.37 26.90 -25.94
C TYR A 187 0.40 28.01 -25.50
N LEU A 188 -0.93 27.89 -25.68
CA LEU A 188 -1.88 28.82 -25.04
C LEU A 188 -1.69 28.88 -23.52
N ARG A 189 -1.36 27.75 -22.89
CA ARG A 189 -1.08 27.67 -21.46
C ARG A 189 0.27 28.30 -21.07
N LEU A 190 1.31 28.16 -21.89
CA LEU A 190 2.66 28.67 -21.61
C LEU A 190 2.78 30.20 -21.78
N ILE A 191 1.95 30.81 -22.64
CA ILE A 191 1.86 32.27 -22.83
C ILE A 191 1.50 33.03 -21.54
N GLU A 192 0.87 32.36 -20.55
CA GLU A 192 0.64 32.91 -19.20
C GLU A 192 1.94 33.02 -18.38
N ASP A 193 2.82 32.02 -18.47
CA ASP A 193 4.06 31.93 -17.71
C ASP A 193 5.16 32.85 -18.30
N HIS A 194 5.23 32.96 -19.63
CA HIS A 194 6.23 33.76 -20.35
C HIS A 194 5.98 35.28 -20.33
N ILE A 195 5.11 35.79 -19.44
CA ILE A 195 4.69 37.20 -19.40
C ILE A 195 5.81 38.20 -19.05
N ASN A 196 6.91 37.73 -18.45
CA ASN A 196 8.08 38.56 -18.13
C ASN A 196 8.75 39.07 -19.44
N PRO A 197 9.09 40.38 -19.55
CA PRO A 197 9.80 40.93 -20.71
C PRO A 197 11.06 40.17 -21.15
N THR A 198 11.74 39.44 -20.27
CA THR A 198 12.86 38.54 -20.63
C THR A 198 12.49 37.43 -21.61
N HIS A 199 11.21 37.04 -21.66
CA HIS A 199 10.66 35.97 -22.50
C HIS A 199 9.72 36.50 -23.59
N ALA A 200 9.67 37.82 -23.81
CA ALA A 200 8.79 38.45 -24.80
C ALA A 200 8.99 37.89 -26.24
N PHE A 201 10.21 37.46 -26.60
CA PHE A 201 10.50 36.92 -27.92
C PHE A 201 9.86 35.54 -28.15
N ILE A 202 10.08 34.56 -27.25
CA ILE A 202 9.40 33.25 -27.31
C ILE A 202 7.88 33.45 -27.21
N ARG A 203 7.41 34.29 -26.28
CA ARG A 203 5.98 34.59 -26.11
C ARG A 203 5.33 35.11 -27.40
N GLN A 204 6.02 35.95 -28.18
CA GLN A 204 5.49 36.40 -29.46
C GLN A 204 5.51 35.29 -30.54
N LYS A 205 6.49 34.37 -30.55
CA LYS A 205 6.44 33.17 -31.40
C LYS A 205 5.18 32.34 -31.07
N GLU A 206 4.96 32.06 -29.78
CA GLU A 206 3.83 31.29 -29.27
C GLU A 206 2.47 31.93 -29.62
N ILE A 207 2.31 33.24 -29.36
CA ILE A 207 1.11 34.00 -29.71
C ILE A 207 0.83 33.90 -31.22
N ASN A 208 1.82 34.23 -32.05
CA ASN A 208 1.68 34.22 -33.51
C ASN A 208 1.29 32.83 -34.04
N PHE A 209 1.92 31.77 -33.52
CA PHE A 209 1.70 30.40 -33.99
C PHE A 209 0.34 29.85 -33.54
N CYS A 210 -0.05 30.08 -32.28
CA CYS A 210 -1.38 29.72 -31.78
C CYS A 210 -2.49 30.47 -32.55
N ILE A 211 -2.32 31.76 -32.83
CA ILE A 211 -3.28 32.56 -33.58
C ILE A 211 -3.42 32.08 -35.04
N SER A 212 -2.32 31.70 -35.69
CA SER A 212 -2.36 31.10 -37.03
C SER A 212 -3.15 29.79 -37.02
N LEU A 213 -2.82 28.84 -36.13
CA LEU A 213 -3.55 27.57 -36.00
C LEU A 213 -5.03 27.77 -35.64
N LEU A 214 -5.35 28.68 -34.71
CA LEU A 214 -6.73 28.98 -34.32
C LEU A 214 -7.55 29.69 -35.42
N ARG A 215 -6.92 30.29 -36.44
CA ARG A 215 -7.63 30.93 -37.56
C ARG A 215 -7.68 30.07 -38.82
N GLU A 216 -6.69 29.21 -39.02
CA GLU A 216 -6.57 28.36 -40.21
C GLU A 216 -7.06 26.92 -39.99
N LYS A 217 -7.02 26.43 -38.74
CA LYS A 217 -7.30 25.05 -38.31
C LYS A 217 -8.29 25.01 -37.14
N PHE A 218 -9.24 25.95 -37.11
CA PHE A 218 -10.18 26.08 -35.99
C PHE A 218 -10.97 24.79 -35.73
N SER A 219 -11.36 24.06 -36.78
CA SER A 219 -12.06 22.76 -36.66
C SER A 219 -11.25 21.71 -35.88
N ASP A 220 -9.93 21.68 -36.06
CA ASP A 220 -9.05 20.76 -35.33
C ASP A 220 -8.89 21.23 -33.88
N CYS A 221 -8.77 22.55 -33.68
CA CYS A 221 -8.68 23.17 -32.35
C CYS A 221 -9.96 22.97 -31.51
N MET A 222 -11.14 22.92 -32.14
CA MET A 222 -12.42 22.67 -31.45
C MET A 222 -12.46 21.32 -30.72
N ALA A 223 -11.65 20.33 -31.13
CA ALA A 223 -11.56 19.02 -30.46
C ALA A 223 -11.02 19.10 -29.02
N ILE A 224 -10.42 20.23 -28.62
CA ILE A 224 -10.03 20.51 -27.22
C ILE A 224 -11.27 20.64 -26.32
N GLY A 225 -12.41 21.08 -26.85
CA GLY A 225 -13.62 21.34 -26.07
C GLY A 225 -13.49 22.51 -25.08
N ARG A 226 -14.26 22.46 -23.99
CA ARG A 226 -14.45 23.55 -23.04
C ARG A 226 -13.16 24.15 -22.45
N ASP A 227 -12.12 23.37 -22.16
CA ASP A 227 -10.86 23.91 -21.63
C ASP A 227 -10.11 24.82 -22.63
N LEU A 228 -10.41 24.78 -23.94
CA LEU A 228 -9.91 25.80 -24.89
C LEU A 228 -10.40 27.19 -24.48
N VAL A 229 -11.65 27.30 -24.05
CA VAL A 229 -12.26 28.54 -23.57
C VAL A 229 -11.52 29.03 -22.31
N ARG A 230 -11.17 28.12 -21.40
CA ARG A 230 -10.39 28.45 -20.19
C ARG A 230 -9.02 29.02 -20.56
N LEU A 231 -8.28 28.36 -21.45
CA LEU A 231 -6.95 28.85 -21.87
C LEU A 231 -7.05 30.19 -22.62
N LEU A 232 -8.03 30.35 -23.50
CA LEU A 232 -8.28 31.63 -24.19
C LEU A 232 -8.71 32.74 -23.24
N GLN A 233 -9.39 32.44 -22.12
CA GLN A 233 -9.74 33.41 -21.08
C GLN A 233 -8.50 33.95 -20.37
N HIS A 234 -7.51 33.09 -20.07
CA HIS A 234 -6.26 33.49 -19.42
C HIS A 234 -5.43 34.45 -20.31
N VAL A 235 -5.38 34.21 -21.63
CA VAL A 235 -4.63 35.06 -22.59
C VAL A 235 -5.45 36.21 -23.21
N ALA A 236 -6.73 36.39 -22.84
CA ALA A 236 -7.67 37.30 -23.50
C ALA A 236 -7.24 38.79 -23.55
N ARG A 237 -6.28 39.21 -22.71
CA ARG A 237 -5.73 40.58 -22.66
C ARG A 237 -4.56 40.83 -23.63
N VAL A 238 -4.20 39.84 -24.45
CA VAL A 238 -3.23 39.96 -25.54
C VAL A 238 -3.96 40.40 -26.81
N PRO A 239 -3.54 41.47 -27.53
CA PRO A 239 -4.32 42.08 -28.62
C PRO A 239 -4.78 41.11 -29.72
N GLU A 240 -3.93 40.15 -30.09
CA GLU A 240 -4.21 39.14 -31.10
C GLU A 240 -5.30 38.17 -30.65
N PHE A 241 -5.34 37.84 -29.35
CA PHE A 241 -6.39 37.02 -28.74
C PHE A 241 -7.67 37.83 -28.45
N GLU A 242 -7.58 39.13 -28.16
CA GLU A 242 -8.75 40.03 -28.08
C GLU A 242 -9.49 40.07 -29.44
N LEU A 243 -8.74 40.17 -30.54
CA LEU A 243 -9.29 40.08 -31.90
C LEU A 243 -9.90 38.69 -32.19
N LEU A 244 -9.29 37.61 -31.73
CA LEU A 244 -9.87 36.26 -31.85
C LEU A 244 -11.16 36.12 -31.04
N TRP A 245 -11.21 36.65 -29.81
CA TRP A 245 -12.39 36.65 -28.95
C TRP A 245 -13.56 37.41 -29.59
N ARG A 246 -13.30 38.58 -30.17
CA ARG A 246 -14.30 39.34 -30.92
C ARG A 246 -14.89 38.50 -32.07
N ASP A 247 -14.05 37.74 -32.77
CA ASP A 247 -14.50 36.89 -33.86
C ASP A 247 -15.29 35.66 -33.32
N ILE A 248 -14.86 35.01 -32.22
CA ILE A 248 -15.59 33.92 -31.54
C ILE A 248 -17.00 34.37 -31.07
N LEU A 249 -17.12 35.58 -30.52
CA LEU A 249 -18.36 36.07 -29.90
C LEU A 249 -19.31 36.77 -30.88
N HIS A 250 -18.81 37.38 -31.96
CA HIS A 250 -19.61 38.22 -32.85
C HIS A 250 -19.54 37.82 -34.33
N ASN A 251 -18.60 36.97 -34.74
CA ASN A 251 -18.46 36.50 -36.12
C ASN A 251 -17.96 35.03 -36.21
N PRO A 252 -18.54 34.06 -35.46
CA PRO A 252 -17.97 32.71 -35.32
C PRO A 252 -17.81 31.97 -36.66
N LYS A 253 -18.69 32.26 -37.63
CA LYS A 253 -18.66 31.68 -38.98
C LYS A 253 -17.44 32.07 -39.82
N ALA A 254 -16.69 33.11 -39.42
CA ALA A 254 -15.43 33.48 -40.06
C ALA A 254 -14.24 32.62 -39.60
N LEU A 255 -14.37 31.88 -38.48
CA LEU A 255 -13.37 30.90 -38.03
C LEU A 255 -13.69 29.51 -38.60
N LEU A 256 -14.98 29.14 -38.65
CA LEU A 256 -15.45 27.91 -39.28
C LEU A 256 -16.95 28.05 -39.65
N PRO A 257 -17.39 27.77 -40.89
CA PRO A 257 -18.79 28.01 -41.30
C PRO A 257 -19.86 27.25 -40.49
N THR A 258 -19.49 26.11 -39.89
CA THR A 258 -20.33 25.27 -39.02
C THR A 258 -20.26 25.66 -37.54
N PHE A 259 -19.38 26.59 -37.14
CA PHE A 259 -19.28 27.04 -35.75
C PHE A 259 -20.40 28.04 -35.43
N THR A 260 -21.20 27.70 -34.43
CA THR A 260 -22.38 28.47 -34.01
C THR A 260 -22.10 29.51 -32.94
N GLY A 261 -20.92 29.44 -32.30
CA GLY A 261 -20.47 30.36 -31.25
C GLY A 261 -20.16 29.64 -29.92
N LEU A 262 -19.82 30.43 -28.89
CA LEU A 262 -19.25 29.96 -27.62
C LEU A 262 -20.00 28.79 -26.95
N SER A 263 -21.33 28.73 -27.04
CA SER A 263 -22.15 27.65 -26.49
C SER A 263 -21.70 26.27 -26.97
N GLN A 264 -21.33 26.15 -28.25
CA GLN A 264 -20.89 24.88 -28.84
C GLN A 264 -19.55 24.41 -28.28
N LEU A 265 -18.62 25.33 -27.97
CA LEU A 265 -17.33 24.97 -27.35
C LEU A 265 -17.51 24.51 -25.90
N MET A 266 -18.36 25.17 -25.12
CA MET A 266 -18.58 24.82 -23.71
C MET A 266 -19.28 23.45 -23.53
N GLN A 267 -20.11 23.06 -24.50
CA GLN A 267 -20.81 21.77 -24.53
C GLN A 267 -19.95 20.60 -25.00
N ILE A 268 -18.77 20.84 -25.58
CA ILE A 268 -17.83 19.78 -25.95
C ILE A 268 -16.96 19.45 -24.73
N ARG A 269 -17.03 18.21 -24.24
CA ARG A 269 -16.19 17.71 -23.14
C ARG A 269 -14.71 17.73 -23.55
N THR A 270 -13.83 18.15 -22.66
CA THR A 270 -12.38 18.13 -22.94
C THR A 270 -11.83 16.73 -22.71
N SER A 271 -11.21 16.16 -23.75
CA SER A 271 -10.55 14.86 -23.64
C SER A 271 -9.45 14.85 -22.57
N ARG A 272 -9.38 13.77 -21.79
CA ARG A 272 -8.36 13.50 -20.77
C ARG A 272 -6.94 13.69 -21.33
N ARG A 273 -6.75 13.41 -22.62
CA ARG A 273 -5.50 13.57 -23.38
C ARG A 273 -4.93 14.98 -23.32
N PHE A 274 -5.76 16.01 -23.34
CA PHE A 274 -5.30 17.40 -23.19
C PHE A 274 -4.92 17.71 -21.74
N LEU A 275 -5.59 17.10 -20.76
CA LEU A 275 -5.26 17.28 -19.34
C LEU A 275 -3.90 16.65 -19.00
N TYR A 276 -3.59 15.46 -19.55
CA TYR A 276 -2.26 14.83 -19.46
C TYR A 276 -1.13 15.72 -20.03
N LEU A 277 -1.38 16.52 -21.07
CA LEU A 277 -0.33 17.34 -21.71
C LEU A 277 0.32 18.34 -20.77
N ARG A 278 -0.37 18.82 -19.73
CA ARG A 278 0.10 19.93 -18.86
C ARG A 278 0.67 19.48 -17.51
N LEU A 279 0.72 18.17 -17.26
CA LEU A 279 1.54 17.58 -16.20
C LEU A 279 2.73 16.84 -16.83
N THR A 280 3.93 17.05 -16.28
CA THR A 280 5.08 16.19 -16.61
C THR A 280 4.84 14.77 -16.07
N PRO A 281 5.46 13.72 -16.66
CA PRO A 281 5.29 12.35 -16.16
C PRO A 281 5.72 12.15 -14.68
N ASP A 282 6.65 12.97 -14.18
CA ASP A 282 7.06 12.99 -12.77
C ASP A 282 5.97 13.59 -11.87
N MET A 283 5.33 14.69 -12.30
CA MET A 283 4.17 15.27 -11.61
C MET A 283 2.97 14.31 -11.61
N GLU A 284 2.66 13.73 -12.77
CA GLU A 284 1.61 12.74 -12.97
C GLU A 284 1.78 11.56 -12.02
N LYS A 285 2.94 10.88 -12.06
CA LYS A 285 3.25 9.72 -11.22
C LYS A 285 3.10 10.04 -9.73
N LYS A 286 3.56 11.22 -9.29
CA LYS A 286 3.47 11.65 -7.88
C LYS A 286 2.06 12.00 -7.44
N ILE A 287 1.24 12.61 -8.30
CA ILE A 287 -0.17 12.91 -7.99
C ILE A 287 -1.01 11.63 -8.01
N ILE A 288 -0.84 10.75 -9.00
CA ILE A 288 -1.54 9.46 -9.06
C ILE A 288 -1.23 8.65 -7.80
N PHE A 289 0.06 8.44 -7.48
CA PHE A 289 0.48 7.74 -6.26
C PHE A 289 -0.09 8.35 -4.98
N LEU A 290 -0.15 9.69 -4.89
CA LEU A 290 -0.81 10.36 -3.77
C LEU A 290 -2.29 9.94 -3.69
N THR A 291 -3.04 9.96 -4.80
CA THR A 291 -4.47 9.63 -4.84
C THR A 291 -4.82 8.14 -4.90
N SER A 292 -3.86 7.22 -5.04
CA SER A 292 -4.11 5.77 -5.15
C SER A 292 -3.38 4.91 -4.11
N SER A 293 -2.30 5.42 -3.48
CA SER A 293 -1.43 4.61 -2.60
C SER A 293 -1.16 5.23 -1.23
N VAL A 294 -1.43 6.52 -1.02
CA VAL A 294 -1.18 7.19 0.26
C VAL A 294 -2.42 7.20 1.13
N ARG A 295 -2.36 6.57 2.31
CA ARG A 295 -3.45 6.62 3.30
C ARG A 295 -3.69 8.04 3.82
N PHE A 296 -4.95 8.39 4.03
CA PHE A 296 -5.39 9.64 4.62
C PHE A 296 -4.88 9.79 6.06
N GLY A 297 -4.50 11.02 6.42
CA GLY A 297 -3.67 11.33 7.59
C GLY A 297 -2.18 11.38 7.27
N ASN A 298 -1.67 10.47 6.42
CA ASN A 298 -0.23 10.33 6.13
C ASN A 298 0.26 11.21 4.95
N GLN A 299 -0.62 11.97 4.28
CA GLN A 299 -0.29 12.75 3.09
C GLN A 299 0.78 13.84 3.29
N LYS A 300 1.00 14.33 4.53
CA LYS A 300 1.76 15.57 4.77
C LYS A 300 3.17 15.54 4.19
N ARG A 301 3.91 14.43 4.33
CA ARG A 301 5.28 14.32 3.80
C ARG A 301 5.33 14.43 2.28
N TYR A 302 4.37 13.81 1.59
CA TYR A 302 4.25 13.83 0.14
C TYR A 302 3.81 15.21 -0.37
N GLN A 303 2.88 15.86 0.32
CA GLN A 303 2.49 17.25 0.06
C GLN A 303 3.65 18.23 0.25
N ASP A 304 4.39 18.12 1.37
CA ASP A 304 5.57 18.96 1.62
C ASP A 304 6.67 18.74 0.57
N TRP A 305 6.86 17.53 0.07
CA TRP A 305 7.80 17.22 -1.02
C TRP A 305 7.35 17.82 -2.36
N PHE A 306 6.11 17.54 -2.78
CA PHE A 306 5.56 18.06 -4.04
C PHE A 306 5.52 19.59 -4.04
N GLN A 307 5.16 20.20 -2.91
CA GLN A 307 5.12 21.65 -2.76
C GLN A 307 6.50 22.29 -2.89
N ARG A 308 7.54 21.69 -2.31
CA ARG A 308 8.93 22.17 -2.46
C ARG A 308 9.40 22.07 -3.90
N GLN A 309 9.14 20.95 -4.57
CA GLN A 309 9.65 20.68 -5.92
C GLN A 309 8.95 21.52 -7.01
N TYR A 310 7.62 21.71 -6.94
CA TYR A 310 6.85 22.29 -8.05
C TYR A 310 5.97 23.50 -7.72
N LEU A 311 5.67 23.78 -6.44
CA LEU A 311 4.65 24.78 -6.05
C LEU A 311 5.20 25.90 -5.16
N SER A 312 6.53 26.04 -5.10
CA SER A 312 7.28 26.90 -4.17
C SER A 312 7.62 28.28 -4.74
N THR A 313 7.59 28.47 -6.06
CA THR A 313 7.94 29.74 -6.73
C THR A 313 6.70 30.63 -6.98
N PRO A 314 6.88 31.95 -7.19
CA PRO A 314 5.80 32.84 -7.66
C PRO A 314 5.18 32.40 -9.00
N GLU A 315 5.99 31.86 -9.90
CA GLU A 315 5.58 31.44 -11.24
C GLU A 315 4.74 30.15 -11.20
N SER A 316 5.04 29.23 -10.25
CA SER A 316 4.29 27.98 -10.05
C SER A 316 2.82 28.15 -9.64
N GLN A 317 2.35 29.37 -9.40
CA GLN A 317 0.96 29.63 -9.06
C GLN A 317 0.00 29.23 -10.21
N SER A 318 0.44 29.31 -11.47
CA SER A 318 -0.34 28.90 -12.64
C SER A 318 -0.59 27.38 -12.69
N LEU A 319 0.44 26.58 -12.40
CA LEU A 319 0.43 25.10 -12.43
C LEU A 319 -0.70 24.48 -11.58
N ARG A 320 -1.13 25.17 -10.53
CA ARG A 320 -2.24 24.73 -9.66
C ARG A 320 -3.54 24.54 -10.43
N CYS A 321 -3.78 25.32 -11.49
CA CYS A 321 -4.96 25.17 -12.34
C CYS A 321 -4.92 23.86 -13.12
N ASP A 322 -3.77 23.50 -13.68
CA ASP A 322 -3.58 22.27 -14.47
C ASP A 322 -3.69 21.03 -13.57
N LEU A 323 -3.08 21.07 -12.38
CA LEU A 323 -3.22 20.02 -11.35
C LEU A 323 -4.68 19.83 -10.92
N ILE A 324 -5.45 20.92 -10.74
CA ILE A 324 -6.88 20.85 -10.42
C ILE A 324 -7.67 20.22 -11.56
N ARG A 325 -7.48 20.66 -12.82
CA ARG A 325 -8.16 20.03 -13.97
C ARG A 325 -7.81 18.54 -14.10
N PHE A 326 -6.56 18.17 -13.87
CA PHE A 326 -6.11 16.77 -13.91
C PHE A 326 -6.78 15.90 -12.83
N ILE A 327 -6.77 16.34 -11.56
CA ILE A 327 -7.41 15.60 -10.45
C ILE A 327 -8.93 15.48 -10.64
N VAL A 328 -9.56 16.50 -11.23
CA VAL A 328 -11.01 16.50 -11.51
C VAL A 328 -11.37 15.60 -12.70
N GLY A 329 -10.73 15.80 -13.86
CA GLY A 329 -11.14 15.21 -15.14
C GLY A 329 -10.35 13.99 -15.62
N VAL A 330 -9.26 13.61 -14.95
CA VAL A 330 -8.46 12.40 -15.30
C VAL A 330 -8.54 11.34 -14.20
N ILE A 331 -8.32 11.74 -12.95
CA ILE A 331 -8.31 10.81 -11.81
C ILE A 331 -9.75 10.49 -11.41
N HIS A 332 -10.27 9.36 -11.86
CA HIS A 332 -11.54 8.78 -11.40
C HIS A 332 -11.20 7.48 -10.66
N PRO A 333 -11.15 7.48 -9.30
CA PRO A 333 -10.84 6.28 -8.54
C PRO A 333 -11.97 5.26 -8.61
N SER A 334 -11.63 3.96 -8.57
CA SER A 334 -12.63 2.89 -8.48
C SER A 334 -13.39 2.94 -7.15
N ASN A 335 -14.56 2.29 -7.10
CA ASN A 335 -15.37 2.19 -5.88
C ASN A 335 -14.57 1.60 -4.69
N GLU A 336 -13.65 0.67 -4.95
CA GLU A 336 -12.72 0.14 -3.94
C GLU A 336 -11.85 1.25 -3.31
N VAL A 337 -11.27 2.13 -4.13
CA VAL A 337 -10.44 3.24 -3.64
C VAL A 337 -11.29 4.31 -2.95
N LEU A 338 -12.49 4.61 -3.45
CA LEU A 338 -13.43 5.55 -2.82
C LEU A 338 -13.90 5.08 -1.43
N CYS A 339 -14.02 3.76 -1.23
CA CYS A 339 -14.38 3.14 0.05
C CYS A 339 -13.17 2.83 0.97
N SER A 340 -11.95 3.16 0.56
CA SER A 340 -10.71 2.84 1.28
C SER A 340 -10.20 3.95 2.20
N GLU A 341 -9.12 3.67 2.93
CA GLU A 341 -8.37 4.70 3.70
C GLU A 341 -7.49 5.62 2.84
N ILE A 342 -7.46 5.50 1.50
CA ILE A 342 -6.62 6.35 0.63
C ILE A 342 -7.08 7.82 0.66
N ILE A 343 -6.15 8.77 0.54
CA ILE A 343 -6.50 10.20 0.54
C ILE A 343 -7.44 10.54 -0.64
N PRO A 344 -8.67 11.01 -0.35
CA PRO A 344 -9.65 11.29 -1.40
C PRO A 344 -9.29 12.57 -2.18
N ARG A 345 -9.72 12.63 -3.44
CA ARG A 345 -9.43 13.74 -4.38
C ARG A 345 -9.75 15.11 -3.79
N TRP A 346 -10.84 15.24 -3.04
CA TRP A 346 -11.23 16.50 -2.39
C TRP A 346 -10.19 16.99 -1.38
N ALA A 347 -9.48 16.10 -0.69
CA ALA A 347 -8.46 16.51 0.29
C ALA A 347 -7.19 17.03 -0.39
N VAL A 348 -6.82 16.46 -1.55
CA VAL A 348 -5.72 16.97 -2.38
C VAL A 348 -6.07 18.34 -2.98
N LEU A 349 -7.29 18.50 -3.49
CA LEU A 349 -7.79 19.79 -4.02
C LEU A 349 -7.89 20.86 -2.93
N GLY A 350 -8.36 20.52 -1.73
CA GLY A 350 -8.39 21.41 -0.58
C GLY A 350 -7.00 21.89 -0.15
N TRP A 351 -5.99 21.00 -0.19
CA TRP A 351 -4.60 21.38 -0.01
C TRP A 351 -4.13 22.34 -1.13
N LEU A 352 -4.31 21.99 -2.41
CA LEU A 352 -3.89 22.85 -3.52
C LEU A 352 -4.46 24.27 -3.41
N LEU A 353 -5.76 24.40 -3.11
CA LEU A 353 -6.43 25.69 -2.87
C LEU A 353 -5.81 26.49 -1.70
N THR A 354 -5.41 25.84 -0.61
CA THR A 354 -4.75 26.52 0.52
C THR A 354 -3.30 26.90 0.25
N THR A 355 -2.65 26.34 -0.79
CA THR A 355 -1.30 26.76 -1.23
C THR A 355 -1.29 27.94 -2.22
N CYS A 356 -2.44 28.46 -2.64
CA CYS A 356 -2.53 29.63 -3.52
C CYS A 356 -2.09 30.91 -2.78
N THR A 357 -0.95 31.49 -3.16
CA THR A 357 -0.42 32.70 -2.50
C THR A 357 -0.90 34.01 -3.15
N HIS A 358 -1.39 33.95 -4.38
CA HIS A 358 -1.83 35.13 -5.15
C HIS A 358 -3.35 35.10 -5.42
N PRO A 359 -4.10 36.21 -5.19
CA PRO A 359 -5.56 36.22 -5.36
C PRO A 359 -6.06 35.83 -6.75
N VAL A 360 -5.34 36.21 -7.81
CA VAL A 360 -5.70 35.83 -9.19
C VAL A 360 -5.54 34.32 -9.41
N ALA A 361 -4.47 33.71 -8.88
CA ALA A 361 -4.27 32.27 -8.96
C ALA A 361 -5.32 31.51 -8.14
N ALA A 362 -5.73 32.03 -6.98
CA ALA A 362 -6.85 31.49 -6.23
C ALA A 362 -8.19 31.59 -7.00
N ALA A 363 -8.41 32.66 -7.77
CA ALA A 363 -9.59 32.78 -8.64
C ALA A 363 -9.55 31.81 -9.84
N HIS A 364 -8.39 31.68 -10.51
CA HIS A 364 -8.19 30.72 -11.61
C HIS A 364 -8.32 29.26 -11.11
N ALA A 365 -7.83 28.96 -9.91
CA ALA A 365 -7.97 27.64 -9.27
C ALA A 365 -9.45 27.27 -8.98
N LYS A 366 -10.25 28.22 -8.48
CA LYS A 366 -11.71 28.03 -8.32
C LYS A 366 -12.42 27.84 -9.66
N MET A 367 -12.05 28.64 -10.66
CA MET A 367 -12.56 28.52 -12.03
C MET A 367 -12.27 27.12 -12.60
N ALA A 368 -11.04 26.62 -12.45
CA ALA A 368 -10.64 25.27 -12.88
C ALA A 368 -11.40 24.15 -12.14
N LEU A 369 -11.67 24.34 -10.84
CA LEU A 369 -12.41 23.37 -10.01
C LEU A 369 -13.90 23.29 -10.38
N PHE A 370 -14.51 24.40 -10.76
CA PHE A 370 -15.93 24.46 -11.17
C PHE A 370 -16.15 24.44 -12.69
N TYR A 371 -15.11 24.24 -13.52
CA TYR A 371 -15.25 24.45 -14.97
C TYR A 371 -16.26 23.51 -15.64
N ASP A 372 -16.31 22.25 -15.21
CA ASP A 372 -17.28 21.26 -15.71
C ASP A 372 -18.70 21.48 -15.17
N TRP A 373 -18.89 22.24 -14.07
CA TRP A 373 -20.22 22.56 -13.55
C TRP A 373 -20.97 23.57 -14.44
N LEU A 374 -20.24 24.41 -15.17
CA LEU A 374 -20.81 25.58 -15.87
C LEU A 374 -21.81 25.19 -16.97
N PHE A 375 -21.55 24.09 -17.67
CA PHE A 375 -22.40 23.59 -18.77
C PHE A 375 -22.68 22.09 -18.62
N TYR A 376 -22.71 21.62 -17.37
CA TYR A 376 -22.87 20.22 -17.00
C TYR A 376 -24.16 19.62 -17.58
N ASP A 377 -23.99 18.58 -18.39
CA ASP A 377 -25.06 17.82 -19.03
C ASP A 377 -25.10 16.40 -18.45
N GLY A 378 -26.19 16.03 -17.77
CA GLY A 378 -26.26 14.81 -16.97
C GLY A 378 -26.19 13.51 -17.77
N GLU A 379 -26.46 13.57 -19.07
CA GLU A 379 -26.34 12.46 -20.03
C GLU A 379 -24.91 12.30 -20.58
N ARG A 380 -24.01 13.27 -20.37
CA ARG A 380 -22.71 13.36 -21.08
C ARG A 380 -21.48 13.64 -20.22
N ASP A 381 -21.68 14.32 -19.09
CA ASP A 381 -20.64 14.73 -18.16
C ASP A 381 -20.64 13.84 -16.92
N ASN A 382 -19.50 13.16 -16.69
CA ASN A 382 -19.36 12.22 -15.58
C ASN A 382 -19.47 12.93 -14.21
N ILE A 383 -20.24 12.36 -13.27
CA ILE A 383 -20.37 12.81 -11.87
C ILE A 383 -19.01 13.01 -11.20
N MET A 384 -18.00 12.23 -11.58
CA MET A 384 -16.63 12.29 -11.08
C MET A 384 -15.92 13.63 -11.41
N ASN A 385 -16.42 14.41 -12.37
CA ASN A 385 -15.92 15.74 -12.71
C ASN A 385 -16.53 16.85 -11.82
N ILE A 386 -17.62 16.58 -11.08
CA ILE A 386 -18.28 17.59 -10.24
C ILE A 386 -18.25 17.25 -8.74
N GLU A 387 -18.20 15.97 -8.35
CA GLU A 387 -18.09 15.57 -6.93
C GLU A 387 -16.95 16.25 -6.14
N PRO A 388 -15.75 16.50 -6.69
CA PRO A 388 -14.63 16.89 -5.84
C PRO A 388 -14.83 18.29 -5.25
N ALA A 389 -15.49 19.18 -5.99
CA ALA A 389 -15.79 20.54 -5.54
C ALA A 389 -16.81 20.58 -4.40
N ILE A 390 -17.87 19.76 -4.48
CA ILE A 390 -18.90 19.69 -3.42
C ILE A 390 -18.36 19.00 -2.16
N LEU A 391 -17.50 17.98 -2.31
CA LEU A 391 -16.87 17.29 -1.19
C LEU A 391 -15.80 18.19 -0.50
N VAL A 392 -15.03 18.99 -1.24
CA VAL A 392 -14.16 20.04 -0.64
C VAL A 392 -15.00 20.96 0.25
N MET A 393 -16.13 21.45 -0.27
CA MET A 393 -17.03 22.34 0.48
C MET A 393 -17.61 21.65 1.73
N TYR A 394 -18.06 20.40 1.61
CA TYR A 394 -18.65 19.64 2.72
C TYR A 394 -17.66 19.36 3.84
N HIS A 395 -16.54 18.72 3.53
CA HIS A 395 -15.55 18.32 4.54
C HIS A 395 -14.82 19.53 5.16
N SER A 396 -14.68 20.65 4.44
CA SER A 396 -14.07 21.87 4.99
C SER A 396 -14.96 22.63 5.98
N MET A 397 -16.30 22.43 5.97
CA MET A 397 -17.24 23.23 6.78
C MET A 397 -17.02 23.08 8.31
N ARG A 398 -16.50 21.94 8.77
CA ARG A 398 -16.10 21.75 10.18
C ARG A 398 -14.76 22.44 10.51
N PRO A 399 -13.61 22.06 9.92
CA PRO A 399 -12.30 22.57 10.30
C PRO A 399 -11.94 23.95 9.70
N HIS A 400 -12.36 24.24 8.48
CA HIS A 400 -11.89 25.38 7.68
C HIS A 400 -13.06 26.06 6.91
N PRO A 401 -14.09 26.58 7.62
CA PRO A 401 -15.32 27.09 6.98
C PRO A 401 -15.09 28.23 5.97
N ALA A 402 -13.96 28.95 6.05
CA ALA A 402 -13.57 29.95 5.07
C ALA A 402 -13.37 29.37 3.65
N ILE A 403 -12.90 28.12 3.53
CA ILE A 403 -12.76 27.42 2.24
C ILE A 403 -14.15 27.20 1.63
N THR A 404 -15.08 26.67 2.43
CA THR A 404 -16.47 26.44 2.00
C THR A 404 -17.17 27.75 1.62
N ALA A 405 -17.04 28.79 2.45
CA ALA A 405 -17.62 30.10 2.19
C ALA A 405 -17.10 30.72 0.88
N THR A 406 -15.78 30.67 0.65
CA THR A 406 -15.17 31.29 -0.53
C THR A 406 -15.38 30.49 -1.84
N LEU A 407 -15.80 29.22 -1.74
CA LEU A 407 -16.25 28.42 -2.89
C LEU A 407 -17.74 28.62 -3.19
N LEU A 408 -18.60 28.67 -2.17
CA LEU A 408 -20.03 28.98 -2.35
C LEU A 408 -20.25 30.40 -2.89
N ASP A 409 -19.51 31.39 -2.39
CA ASP A 409 -19.52 32.78 -2.90
C ASP A 409 -19.13 32.83 -4.39
N PHE A 410 -18.09 32.08 -4.78
CA PHE A 410 -17.68 31.97 -6.17
C PHE A 410 -18.76 31.30 -7.03
N LEU A 411 -19.35 30.20 -6.56
CA LEU A 411 -20.39 29.46 -7.30
C LEU A 411 -21.67 30.30 -7.50
N CYS A 412 -22.03 31.15 -6.53
CA CYS A 412 -23.12 32.11 -6.71
C CYS A 412 -22.74 33.22 -7.70
N ARG A 413 -21.55 33.82 -7.56
CA ARG A 413 -21.11 34.96 -8.39
C ARG A 413 -20.78 34.57 -9.83
N ILE A 414 -20.37 33.34 -10.11
CA ILE A 414 -19.99 32.93 -11.47
C ILE A 414 -21.19 32.83 -12.42
N ILE A 415 -22.38 32.52 -11.90
CA ILE A 415 -23.63 32.38 -12.68
C ILE A 415 -23.91 33.62 -13.56
N PRO A 416 -24.02 34.86 -13.02
CA PRO A 416 -24.24 36.04 -13.85
C PRO A 416 -22.97 36.56 -14.55
N ASN A 417 -21.77 36.22 -14.07
CA ASN A 417 -20.52 36.87 -14.49
C ASN A 417 -19.63 36.08 -15.48
N PHE A 418 -19.82 34.76 -15.65
CA PHE A 418 -18.99 33.96 -16.59
C PHE A 418 -19.10 34.50 -18.03
N TYR A 419 -20.33 34.64 -18.51
CA TYR A 419 -20.67 35.35 -19.73
C TYR A 419 -22.16 35.75 -19.66
N PRO A 420 -22.50 37.02 -19.40
CA PRO A 420 -23.87 37.42 -19.07
C PRO A 420 -24.96 36.99 -20.07
N PRO A 421 -24.75 36.98 -21.41
CA PRO A 421 -25.75 36.48 -22.37
C PRO A 421 -26.10 35.00 -22.22
N MET A 422 -25.25 34.20 -21.55
CA MET A 422 -25.45 32.77 -21.31
C MET A 422 -25.67 32.45 -19.82
N ALA A 423 -25.90 33.44 -18.96
CA ALA A 423 -26.08 33.25 -17.51
C ALA A 423 -27.20 32.26 -17.16
N ASN A 424 -28.25 32.16 -17.96
CA ASN A 424 -29.33 31.17 -17.79
C ASN A 424 -28.86 29.73 -18.05
N GLN A 425 -27.93 29.52 -19.01
CA GLN A 425 -27.34 28.20 -19.26
C GLN A 425 -26.34 27.84 -18.15
N VAL A 426 -25.53 28.81 -17.69
CA VAL A 426 -24.61 28.62 -16.56
C VAL A 426 -25.37 28.28 -15.27
N ARG A 427 -26.48 28.97 -15.02
CA ARG A 427 -27.43 28.63 -13.94
C ARG A 427 -27.95 27.20 -14.09
N LEU A 428 -28.37 26.80 -15.29
CA LEU A 428 -28.91 25.46 -15.53
C LEU A 428 -27.88 24.36 -15.27
N GLY A 429 -26.65 24.48 -15.80
CA GLY A 429 -25.58 23.49 -15.57
C GLY A 429 -25.26 23.30 -14.07
N ILE A 430 -25.16 24.40 -13.32
CA ILE A 430 -24.91 24.34 -11.86
C ILE A 430 -26.11 23.73 -11.11
N LEU A 431 -27.36 24.04 -11.51
CA LEU A 431 -28.54 23.41 -10.90
C LEU A 431 -28.62 21.91 -11.22
N THR A 432 -28.33 21.49 -12.46
CA THR A 432 -28.25 20.07 -12.85
C THR A 432 -27.15 19.35 -12.07
N SER A 433 -25.96 19.96 -11.93
CA SER A 433 -24.85 19.44 -11.11
C SER A 433 -25.31 19.14 -9.68
N LEU A 434 -25.99 20.09 -9.04
CA LEU A 434 -26.50 19.95 -7.66
C LEU A 434 -27.60 18.88 -7.53
N ARG A 435 -28.40 18.63 -8.57
CA ARG A 435 -29.39 17.53 -8.59
C ARG A 435 -28.69 16.17 -8.72
N GLN A 436 -27.75 16.03 -9.65
CA GLN A 436 -27.06 14.76 -9.90
C GLN A 436 -26.17 14.34 -8.71
N ILE A 437 -25.62 15.31 -7.97
CA ILE A 437 -24.94 15.11 -6.67
C ILE A 437 -25.85 14.50 -5.60
N LEU A 438 -27.13 14.90 -5.55
CA LEU A 438 -28.13 14.34 -4.63
C LEU A 438 -28.64 12.97 -5.11
N GLU A 439 -28.90 12.84 -6.42
CA GLU A 439 -29.43 11.64 -7.06
C GLU A 439 -28.45 10.46 -6.97
N LYS A 440 -27.18 10.69 -7.35
CA LYS A 440 -26.08 9.72 -7.17
C LYS A 440 -25.56 9.66 -5.73
N ARG A 441 -26.24 10.31 -4.77
CA ARG A 441 -25.99 10.30 -3.32
C ARG A 441 -24.57 10.70 -2.86
N VAL A 442 -23.83 11.44 -3.69
CA VAL A 442 -22.52 12.05 -3.33
C VAL A 442 -22.63 12.92 -2.08
N LEU A 443 -23.79 13.56 -1.86
CA LEU A 443 -24.24 13.99 -0.54
C LEU A 443 -25.70 13.57 -0.29
N PRO A 444 -26.09 13.17 0.93
CA PRO A 444 -27.48 12.85 1.26
C PRO A 444 -28.36 14.11 1.41
N SER A 445 -27.77 15.29 1.59
CA SER A 445 -28.47 16.57 1.65
C SER A 445 -27.51 17.75 1.45
N LEU A 446 -27.97 18.81 0.79
CA LEU A 446 -27.26 20.09 0.69
C LEU A 446 -27.48 21.01 1.92
N SER A 447 -28.41 20.68 2.83
CA SER A 447 -28.73 21.51 4.00
C SER A 447 -27.53 21.84 4.89
N PRO A 448 -26.58 20.91 5.18
CA PRO A 448 -25.37 21.21 5.95
C PRO A 448 -24.40 22.22 5.31
N LEU A 449 -24.59 22.52 4.02
CA LEU A 449 -23.88 23.57 3.29
C LEU A 449 -24.71 24.85 3.21
N MET A 450 -25.92 24.78 2.64
CA MET A 450 -26.71 25.95 2.28
C MET A 450 -27.26 26.72 3.49
N ASN A 451 -27.63 26.01 4.56
CA ASN A 451 -28.28 26.57 5.74
C ASN A 451 -27.34 26.62 6.97
N ASN A 452 -26.02 26.61 6.76
CA ASN A 452 -25.07 26.47 7.87
C ASN A 452 -24.86 27.78 8.65
N PRO A 453 -25.04 27.81 9.98
CA PRO A 453 -24.90 29.02 10.80
C PRO A 453 -23.46 29.53 10.96
N LYS A 454 -22.45 28.82 10.44
CA LYS A 454 -21.07 29.32 10.34
C LYS A 454 -20.80 30.23 9.14
N LEU A 455 -21.70 30.24 8.14
CA LEU A 455 -21.58 31.14 7.00
C LEU A 455 -22.04 32.55 7.36
N ASP A 456 -21.51 33.56 6.68
CA ASP A 456 -21.98 34.94 6.84
C ASP A 456 -23.42 35.10 6.34
N LYS A 457 -24.18 36.02 6.93
CA LYS A 457 -25.57 36.31 6.55
C LYS A 457 -25.70 36.84 5.13
N GLU A 458 -24.75 37.65 4.65
CA GLU A 458 -24.77 38.13 3.27
C GLU A 458 -24.60 36.96 2.29
N LEU A 459 -23.74 35.99 2.61
CA LEU A 459 -23.56 34.79 1.81
C LEU A 459 -24.76 33.84 1.91
N GLN A 460 -25.39 33.69 3.09
CA GLN A 460 -26.63 32.93 3.24
C GLN A 460 -27.77 33.49 2.38
N LEU A 461 -27.92 34.82 2.33
CA LEU A 461 -28.90 35.49 1.47
C LEU A 461 -28.58 35.27 -0.02
N LEU A 462 -27.32 35.44 -0.43
CA LEU A 462 -26.86 35.19 -1.80
C LEU A 462 -27.07 33.72 -2.24
N ILE A 463 -26.88 32.77 -1.33
CA ILE A 463 -27.18 31.34 -1.54
C ILE A 463 -28.69 31.12 -1.69
N GLN A 464 -29.53 31.76 -0.86
CA GLN A 464 -30.99 31.63 -0.95
C GLN A 464 -31.58 32.25 -2.23
N GLU A 465 -31.00 33.34 -2.72
CA GLU A 465 -31.34 33.93 -4.02
C GLU A 465 -30.85 33.06 -5.18
N SER A 466 -29.63 32.53 -5.09
CA SER A 466 -29.04 31.68 -6.13
C SER A 466 -29.74 30.32 -6.22
N PHE A 467 -30.04 29.69 -5.09
CA PHE A 467 -30.42 28.28 -4.97
C PHE A 467 -31.68 28.05 -4.10
N PRO A 468 -32.80 28.75 -4.36
CA PRO A 468 -33.99 28.73 -3.49
C PRO A 468 -34.62 27.34 -3.36
N GLU A 469 -34.52 26.49 -4.39
CA GLU A 469 -35.02 25.11 -4.39
C GLU A 469 -34.28 24.21 -3.38
N PHE A 470 -32.96 24.36 -3.23
CA PHE A 470 -32.15 23.56 -2.31
C PHE A 470 -32.15 24.07 -0.86
N CYS A 471 -32.49 25.34 -0.64
CA CYS A 471 -32.55 25.93 0.71
C CYS A 471 -33.83 25.57 1.49
N ARG A 472 -34.94 25.28 0.79
CA ARG A 472 -36.29 25.16 1.36
C ARG A 472 -36.65 23.77 1.92
N ALA A 473 -35.77 22.78 1.82
CA ALA A 473 -36.03 21.37 2.13
C ALA A 473 -36.18 21.03 3.63
N THR A 474 -36.61 21.97 4.48
CA THR A 474 -36.75 21.80 5.94
C THR A 474 -38.11 22.27 6.49
N GLN A 475 -39.16 22.36 5.65
CA GLN A 475 -40.52 22.73 6.09
C GLN A 475 -41.67 21.84 5.55
N ASN A 476 -41.43 20.87 4.67
CA ASN A 476 -42.47 19.98 4.13
C ASN A 476 -41.95 18.55 3.87
N SER A 477 -41.62 17.81 4.92
CA SER A 477 -41.29 16.38 4.85
C SER A 477 -41.38 15.68 6.22
N SER A 478 -42.59 15.32 6.64
CA SER A 478 -42.77 14.32 7.70
C SER A 478 -42.35 12.93 7.17
N PRO A 479 -41.55 12.13 7.91
CA PRO A 479 -41.25 10.76 7.50
C PRO A 479 -42.49 9.86 7.61
N PRO A 480 -42.65 8.84 6.76
CA PRO A 480 -43.50 7.69 7.08
C PRO A 480 -42.85 6.90 8.22
N THR A 481 -43.60 6.59 9.27
CA THR A 481 -43.14 5.70 10.34
C THR A 481 -43.18 4.25 9.85
N ALA A 482 -42.00 3.64 9.69
CA ALA A 482 -41.87 2.19 9.58
C ALA A 482 -42.01 1.54 10.97
N ASP A 483 -42.51 0.30 11.01
CA ASP A 483 -42.65 -0.46 12.24
C ASP A 483 -41.31 -0.99 12.78
N GLY A 484 -41.18 -0.96 14.11
CA GLY A 484 -40.51 -2.02 14.88
C GLY A 484 -39.04 -2.36 14.63
N VAL A 485 -38.11 -1.48 15.05
CA VAL A 485 -37.16 -1.82 16.13
C VAL A 485 -36.93 -0.56 16.98
N LYS A 486 -37.10 -0.66 18.31
CA LYS A 486 -36.71 0.40 19.25
C LYS A 486 -35.52 -0.04 20.10
N THR A 487 -34.40 0.66 19.97
CA THR A 487 -33.43 0.83 21.06
C THR A 487 -34.02 1.72 22.15
N GLU A 488 -33.45 1.68 23.36
CA GLU A 488 -34.09 2.22 24.56
C GLU A 488 -34.01 3.75 24.70
N ASP A 489 -35.12 4.35 25.19
CA ASP A 489 -35.18 5.76 25.61
C ASP A 489 -34.77 5.87 27.10
N PHE A 490 -33.85 6.79 27.44
CA PHE A 490 -33.80 7.33 28.80
C PHE A 490 -34.82 8.46 28.96
N LYS A 491 -35.83 8.24 29.81
CA LYS A 491 -36.92 9.19 30.08
C LYS A 491 -36.51 10.27 31.08
N GLU A 492 -37.19 11.40 30.99
CA GLU A 492 -37.90 11.96 32.16
C GLU A 492 -39.34 12.35 31.74
N LEU A 493 -40.24 12.56 32.71
CA LEU A 493 -41.70 12.46 32.52
C LEU A 493 -42.48 13.69 33.00
N ASP A 494 -43.46 14.11 32.19
CA ASP A 494 -44.82 14.60 32.56
C ASP A 494 -45.47 15.27 31.31
N GLY A 495 -46.78 15.16 31.02
CA GLY A 495 -47.85 14.35 31.61
C GLY A 495 -49.20 14.52 30.87
N ASP A 496 -50.05 13.48 30.94
CA ASP A 496 -51.51 13.44 30.71
C ASP A 496 -52.22 13.78 29.35
N SER A 497 -52.83 12.72 28.77
CA SER A 497 -54.31 12.57 28.54
C SER A 497 -54.99 12.67 27.13
N MET A 498 -55.39 11.48 26.61
CA MET A 498 -56.71 11.07 26.02
C MET A 498 -57.29 11.48 24.62
N ILE A 499 -57.74 10.42 23.88
CA ILE A 499 -59.03 10.23 23.11
C ILE A 499 -59.20 10.81 21.66
N VAL A 500 -59.95 10.22 20.69
CA VAL A 500 -60.27 8.81 20.24
C VAL A 500 -61.04 8.76 18.87
N SER A 501 -60.98 7.66 18.08
CA SER A 501 -61.92 7.22 16.98
C SER A 501 -62.02 8.09 15.68
N SER A 502 -62.54 7.73 14.48
CA SER A 502 -63.00 6.52 13.70
C SER A 502 -63.51 7.02 12.29
N SER A 503 -63.86 6.32 11.19
CA SER A 503 -63.69 5.00 10.48
C SER A 503 -64.43 5.15 9.09
N SER A 504 -64.72 4.25 8.11
CA SER A 504 -64.63 2.79 7.80
C SER A 504 -64.71 2.56 6.23
N GLU A 505 -64.33 1.37 5.70
CA GLU A 505 -64.90 0.66 4.50
C GLU A 505 -64.88 1.30 3.07
N SER A 506 -64.96 0.60 1.91
CA SER A 506 -64.82 -0.85 1.52
C SER A 506 -64.60 -1.11 -0.01
N VAL A 507 -63.74 -2.10 -0.32
CA VAL A 507 -63.70 -3.15 -1.41
C VAL A 507 -64.48 -3.02 -2.76
N LEU A 508 -63.83 -3.28 -3.93
CA LEU A 508 -64.26 -4.23 -5.01
C LEU A 508 -63.31 -4.31 -6.25
N ALA A 509 -63.30 -5.46 -6.98
CA ALA A 509 -62.56 -5.76 -8.24
C ALA A 509 -63.09 -7.08 -8.92
N PRO A 510 -62.46 -7.69 -9.96
CA PRO A 510 -62.41 -7.35 -11.40
C PRO A 510 -62.96 -8.49 -12.33
N PRO A 511 -62.81 -8.42 -13.68
CA PRO A 511 -62.41 -9.63 -14.45
C PRO A 511 -61.48 -9.41 -15.69
N SER A 512 -60.95 -10.51 -16.26
CA SER A 512 -59.86 -10.61 -17.28
C SER A 512 -60.33 -10.69 -18.76
N LEU A 513 -59.48 -10.53 -19.82
CA LEU A 513 -58.54 -11.55 -20.39
C LEU A 513 -57.61 -10.99 -21.53
N ILE A 514 -56.28 -11.13 -21.38
CA ILE A 514 -55.25 -11.86 -22.23
C ILE A 514 -55.40 -11.87 -23.80
N PRO A 515 -54.33 -11.86 -24.66
CA PRO A 515 -52.85 -11.69 -24.46
C PRO A 515 -52.12 -10.65 -25.39
N ALA A 516 -50.88 -10.26 -25.03
CA ALA A 516 -49.67 -10.26 -25.91
C ALA A 516 -48.39 -9.81 -25.14
N SER A 517 -47.21 -10.26 -25.61
CA SER A 517 -45.83 -9.78 -25.35
C SER A 517 -45.67 -8.37 -24.72
N ASP A 518 -44.89 -8.12 -23.66
CA ASP A 518 -43.44 -8.38 -23.49
C ASP A 518 -43.01 -8.47 -22.00
N THR A 519 -41.84 -9.06 -21.72
CA THR A 519 -41.31 -9.26 -20.34
C THR A 519 -40.28 -8.21 -19.91
N HIS A 520 -40.67 -7.33 -18.98
CA HIS A 520 -39.73 -6.60 -18.12
C HIS A 520 -39.21 -7.52 -17.00
N LEU A 521 -37.93 -7.39 -16.65
CA LEU A 521 -37.37 -7.83 -15.37
C LEU A 521 -36.56 -6.68 -14.75
N SER A 522 -36.90 -6.38 -13.49
CA SER A 522 -36.19 -5.58 -12.49
C SER A 522 -34.87 -4.88 -12.88
N ASP A 523 -34.89 -3.55 -12.92
CA ASP A 523 -33.68 -2.72 -12.87
C ASP A 523 -33.00 -2.80 -11.49
N GLU A 524 -31.76 -3.27 -11.45
CA GLU A 524 -30.76 -2.78 -10.49
C GLU A 524 -29.85 -1.74 -11.19
N PRO A 525 -29.37 -0.70 -10.50
CA PRO A 525 -28.71 0.43 -11.14
C PRO A 525 -27.24 0.12 -11.49
N VAL A 526 -27.04 -0.61 -12.60
CA VAL A 526 -25.72 -0.79 -13.23
C VAL A 526 -25.10 0.58 -13.54
N PHE A 527 -23.85 0.79 -13.11
CA PHE A 527 -23.06 1.95 -13.55
C PHE A 527 -22.56 1.70 -14.97
N SER A 528 -22.88 2.61 -15.90
CA SER A 528 -22.46 2.54 -17.30
C SER A 528 -20.97 2.83 -17.45
N GLU A 529 -20.15 1.81 -17.68
CA GLU A 529 -18.71 1.97 -17.99
C GLU A 529 -18.43 2.20 -19.49
N GLU A 530 -19.39 1.94 -20.37
CA GLU A 530 -19.27 2.18 -21.80
C GLU A 530 -19.62 3.63 -22.19
N GLU A 531 -18.63 4.55 -22.24
CA GLU A 531 -18.51 5.62 -23.27
C GLU A 531 -17.27 6.55 -23.09
N ASP A 532 -16.03 6.01 -23.15
CA ASP A 532 -14.82 6.86 -23.16
C ASP A 532 -13.65 6.29 -24.01
N GLN A 533 -13.92 6.02 -25.30
CA GLN A 533 -12.87 5.63 -26.28
C GLN A 533 -11.92 6.80 -26.62
N ASP A 534 -10.92 7.08 -25.77
CA ASP A 534 -9.86 8.05 -26.10
C ASP A 534 -8.51 7.75 -25.42
N ASP A 535 -8.11 6.48 -25.41
CA ASP A 535 -6.84 6.02 -24.82
C ASP A 535 -5.59 6.52 -25.57
N ILE A 536 -4.54 6.80 -24.79
CA ILE A 536 -3.17 6.97 -25.31
C ILE A 536 -2.35 5.74 -24.93
N PRO A 537 -1.84 4.96 -25.89
CA PRO A 537 -0.88 3.91 -25.59
C PRO A 537 0.51 4.54 -25.39
N ILE A 538 0.84 4.97 -24.16
CA ILE A 538 2.20 5.21 -23.61
C ILE A 538 2.06 5.56 -22.12
N ALA A 539 3.00 5.11 -21.28
CA ALA A 539 3.03 5.24 -19.81
C ALA A 539 2.22 4.24 -18.97
N THR A 540 1.52 3.26 -19.57
CA THR A 540 0.94 2.12 -18.81
C THR A 540 1.45 0.78 -19.34
N LYS A 541 2.48 0.23 -18.68
CA LYS A 541 2.86 -1.19 -18.80
C LYS A 541 2.30 -2.00 -17.61
N ILE A 542 1.00 -1.87 -17.39
CA ILE A 542 0.19 -2.77 -16.57
C ILE A 542 -0.83 -3.39 -17.53
N LYS A 543 -0.86 -4.73 -17.64
CA LYS A 543 -1.74 -5.41 -18.61
C LYS A 543 -3.20 -5.34 -18.14
N MET A 544 -4.04 -4.66 -18.91
CA MET A 544 -5.41 -5.12 -19.15
C MET A 544 -5.66 -5.14 -20.66
N ARG A 545 -6.30 -6.20 -21.15
CA ARG A 545 -6.65 -6.35 -22.57
C ARG A 545 -7.84 -7.28 -22.78
N GLY A 546 -8.99 -6.89 -22.22
CA GLY A 546 -10.26 -7.35 -22.76
C GLY A 546 -10.42 -6.93 -24.22
N LYS A 547 -11.24 -7.64 -24.97
CA LYS A 547 -11.63 -7.33 -26.36
C LYS A 547 -13.13 -7.51 -26.47
N MET A 548 -13.84 -6.52 -27.00
CA MET A 548 -15.13 -6.75 -27.64
C MET A 548 -15.05 -6.43 -29.14
N THR A 549 -16.05 -6.87 -29.88
CA THR A 549 -15.89 -7.32 -31.27
C THR A 549 -16.64 -6.47 -32.28
N THR A 550 -16.02 -6.29 -33.44
CA THR A 550 -16.74 -6.09 -34.72
C THR A 550 -16.14 -7.02 -35.77
N ASN A 551 -16.97 -7.48 -36.71
CA ASN A 551 -16.72 -8.70 -37.48
C ASN A 551 -15.50 -8.62 -38.42
N SER A 552 -14.55 -9.52 -38.22
CA SER A 552 -13.53 -9.87 -39.24
C SER A 552 -13.12 -11.35 -39.14
N VAL A 553 -12.77 -11.93 -40.28
CA VAL A 553 -12.47 -13.35 -40.54
C VAL A 553 -11.68 -14.05 -39.42
N ARG A 554 -12.20 -15.20 -38.94
CA ARG A 554 -11.52 -16.08 -37.95
C ARG A 554 -10.08 -16.35 -38.37
N THR A 555 -9.13 -15.92 -37.54
CA THR A 555 -7.69 -16.08 -37.77
C THR A 555 -7.04 -16.66 -36.52
N ILE A 556 -6.36 -17.80 -36.67
CA ILE A 556 -5.69 -18.53 -35.57
C ILE A 556 -4.55 -17.65 -35.01
N PRO A 557 -4.37 -17.56 -33.67
CA PRO A 557 -3.25 -16.82 -33.07
C PRO A 557 -1.89 -17.36 -33.57
N PRO A 558 -0.91 -16.48 -33.89
CA PRO A 558 0.37 -16.91 -34.48
C PRO A 558 1.15 -17.91 -33.63
N GLN A 559 1.00 -17.88 -32.29
CA GLN A 559 1.60 -18.84 -31.37
C GLN A 559 1.00 -20.25 -31.48
N LEU A 560 -0.27 -20.38 -31.88
CA LEU A 560 -0.97 -21.68 -31.98
C LEU A 560 -0.85 -22.33 -33.37
N LEU A 561 -0.22 -21.64 -34.33
CA LEU A 561 0.14 -22.27 -35.61
C LEU A 561 1.23 -23.35 -35.46
N GLU A 562 2.08 -23.28 -34.43
CA GLU A 562 3.15 -24.26 -34.22
C GLU A 562 2.60 -25.67 -33.91
N ILE A 563 1.52 -25.77 -33.13
CA ILE A 563 0.85 -27.05 -32.82
C ILE A 563 -0.06 -27.56 -33.95
N SER A 564 -0.31 -26.80 -35.01
CA SER A 564 -1.29 -27.17 -36.05
C SER A 564 -0.96 -28.50 -36.74
N ASN A 565 0.32 -28.87 -36.85
CA ASN A 565 0.74 -30.17 -37.36
C ASN A 565 0.48 -31.32 -36.37
N THR A 566 0.57 -31.07 -35.06
CA THR A 566 0.28 -32.04 -34.00
C THR A 566 -1.22 -32.26 -33.87
N VAL A 567 -2.01 -31.18 -33.86
CA VAL A 567 -3.49 -31.25 -33.90
C VAL A 567 -3.96 -32.05 -35.13
N ALA A 568 -3.31 -31.88 -36.28
CA ALA A 568 -3.64 -32.63 -37.49
C ALA A 568 -3.32 -34.15 -37.43
N GLN A 569 -2.60 -34.62 -36.42
CA GLN A 569 -2.28 -36.03 -36.14
C GLN A 569 -3.08 -36.62 -34.97
N LEU A 570 -3.90 -35.82 -34.29
CA LEU A 570 -4.89 -36.34 -33.34
C LEU A 570 -6.00 -37.08 -34.08
N ASP A 571 -6.47 -38.17 -33.50
CA ASP A 571 -7.56 -39.00 -34.01
C ASP A 571 -8.90 -38.74 -33.27
N GLY A 572 -10.01 -39.19 -33.89
CA GLY A 572 -11.34 -39.22 -33.27
C GLY A 572 -11.90 -37.85 -32.85
N ASP A 573 -12.80 -37.87 -31.87
CA ASP A 573 -13.48 -36.66 -31.36
C ASP A 573 -12.52 -35.74 -30.58
N VAL A 574 -11.46 -36.31 -29.98
CA VAL A 574 -10.39 -35.57 -29.30
C VAL A 574 -9.76 -34.51 -30.22
N ARG A 575 -9.53 -34.86 -31.49
CA ARG A 575 -9.09 -33.90 -32.52
C ARG A 575 -10.06 -32.74 -32.66
N VAL A 576 -11.36 -33.02 -32.75
CA VAL A 576 -12.40 -32.01 -32.99
C VAL A 576 -12.46 -31.01 -31.84
N TYR A 577 -12.40 -31.49 -30.59
CA TYR A 577 -12.39 -30.59 -29.42
C TYR A 577 -11.10 -29.75 -29.34
N VAL A 578 -9.94 -30.29 -29.73
CA VAL A 578 -8.69 -29.50 -29.79
C VAL A 578 -8.72 -28.48 -30.96
N GLU A 579 -9.28 -28.82 -32.12
CA GLU A 579 -9.49 -27.86 -33.22
C GLU A 579 -10.47 -26.74 -32.80
N MET A 580 -11.51 -27.03 -32.00
CA MET A 580 -12.37 -26.02 -31.38
C MET A 580 -11.61 -25.12 -30.40
N LEU A 581 -10.80 -25.70 -29.50
CA LEU A 581 -10.02 -24.97 -28.50
C LEU A 581 -9.00 -23.98 -29.09
N VAL A 582 -8.55 -24.21 -30.32
CA VAL A 582 -7.59 -23.38 -31.06
C VAL A 582 -8.27 -22.34 -31.97
N SER A 583 -9.47 -22.65 -32.50
CA SER A 583 -10.11 -21.84 -33.56
C SER A 583 -11.30 -20.98 -33.10
N GLU A 584 -11.91 -21.28 -31.96
CA GLU A 584 -13.01 -20.50 -31.40
C GLU A 584 -12.50 -19.40 -30.46
N SER A 585 -13.20 -18.26 -30.40
CA SER A 585 -12.82 -17.12 -29.53
C SER A 585 -13.68 -16.96 -28.29
N ASP A 586 -14.83 -17.62 -28.24
CA ASP A 586 -15.72 -17.65 -27.09
C ASP A 586 -15.16 -18.53 -25.96
N ILE A 587 -15.35 -18.12 -24.70
CA ILE A 587 -14.87 -18.85 -23.53
C ILE A 587 -15.82 -20.01 -23.20
N GLU A 588 -17.14 -19.82 -23.31
CA GLU A 588 -18.11 -20.88 -22.97
C GLU A 588 -17.98 -22.09 -23.90
N ALA A 589 -17.90 -21.86 -25.22
CA ALA A 589 -17.67 -22.90 -26.22
C ALA A 589 -16.32 -23.63 -26.03
N ARG A 590 -15.25 -22.91 -25.65
CA ARG A 590 -13.94 -23.51 -25.35
C ARG A 590 -14.00 -24.33 -24.05
N CYS A 591 -14.69 -23.86 -23.02
CA CYS A 591 -14.90 -24.61 -21.79
C CYS A 591 -15.70 -25.89 -22.02
N SER A 592 -16.80 -25.82 -22.78
CA SER A 592 -17.55 -27.02 -23.18
C SER A 592 -16.69 -28.00 -24.00
N ALA A 593 -15.78 -27.51 -24.86
CA ALA A 593 -14.84 -28.38 -25.57
C ALA A 593 -13.91 -29.15 -24.60
N VAL A 594 -13.49 -28.57 -23.47
CA VAL A 594 -12.73 -29.29 -22.42
C VAL A 594 -13.59 -30.34 -21.72
N GLU A 595 -14.85 -30.03 -21.41
CA GLU A 595 -15.76 -30.98 -20.74
C GLU A 595 -16.01 -32.22 -21.60
N ASN A 596 -16.30 -32.02 -22.89
CA ASN A 596 -16.49 -33.12 -23.85
C ASN A 596 -15.18 -33.91 -24.08
N LEU A 597 -14.03 -33.23 -24.10
CA LEU A 597 -12.70 -33.85 -24.19
C LEU A 597 -12.42 -34.77 -22.98
N VAL A 598 -12.67 -34.29 -21.76
CA VAL A 598 -12.53 -35.11 -20.53
C VAL A 598 -13.49 -36.29 -20.56
N GLN A 599 -14.75 -36.08 -20.97
CA GLN A 599 -15.75 -37.14 -21.08
C GLN A 599 -15.35 -38.21 -22.12
N SER A 600 -14.76 -37.82 -23.25
CA SER A 600 -14.26 -38.72 -24.29
C SER A 600 -13.13 -39.60 -23.76
N ILE A 601 -12.09 -39.00 -23.18
CA ILE A 601 -10.92 -39.72 -22.61
C ILE A 601 -11.31 -40.63 -21.44
N SER A 602 -12.35 -40.25 -20.68
CA SER A 602 -12.90 -41.05 -19.58
C SER A 602 -13.70 -42.29 -20.04
N GLN A 603 -14.12 -42.32 -21.31
CA GLN A 603 -14.87 -43.44 -21.91
C GLN A 603 -13.97 -44.35 -22.76
N ASP A 604 -13.07 -43.77 -23.55
CA ASP A 604 -12.11 -44.49 -24.39
C ASP A 604 -10.68 -43.93 -24.15
N PRO A 605 -9.90 -44.57 -23.26
CA PRO A 605 -8.57 -44.07 -22.89
C PRO A 605 -7.58 -44.05 -24.07
N LEU A 606 -6.91 -42.91 -24.25
CA LEU A 606 -5.97 -42.71 -25.36
C LEU A 606 -4.71 -43.60 -25.26
N GLU A 607 -4.24 -44.06 -26.41
CA GLU A 607 -2.90 -44.67 -26.52
C GLU A 607 -1.79 -43.64 -26.19
N SER A 608 -0.65 -44.11 -25.66
CA SER A 608 0.46 -43.27 -25.18
C SER A 608 0.87 -42.16 -26.14
N ASP A 609 0.95 -42.44 -27.45
CA ASP A 609 1.40 -41.46 -28.44
C ASP A 609 0.34 -40.38 -28.68
N GLN A 610 -0.95 -40.76 -28.72
CA GLN A 610 -2.08 -39.81 -28.80
C GLN A 610 -2.19 -38.97 -27.52
N ALA A 611 -1.98 -39.57 -26.35
CA ALA A 611 -1.95 -38.86 -25.07
C ALA A 611 -0.81 -37.81 -25.02
N GLN A 612 0.41 -38.15 -25.47
CA GLN A 612 1.52 -37.20 -25.53
C GLN A 612 1.27 -36.05 -26.51
N MET A 613 0.67 -36.33 -27.69
CA MET A 613 0.27 -35.28 -28.63
C MET A 613 -0.80 -34.35 -28.04
N LEU A 614 -1.78 -34.90 -27.31
CA LEU A 614 -2.79 -34.10 -26.62
C LEU A 614 -2.18 -33.21 -25.54
N VAL A 615 -1.27 -33.74 -24.71
CA VAL A 615 -0.55 -33.00 -23.66
C VAL A 615 0.20 -31.79 -24.26
N GLN A 616 0.89 -31.98 -25.39
CA GLN A 616 1.59 -30.88 -26.09
C GLN A 616 0.62 -29.80 -26.57
N CYS A 617 -0.51 -30.20 -27.17
CA CYS A 617 -1.54 -29.26 -27.64
C CYS A 617 -2.17 -28.48 -26.47
N LEU A 618 -2.62 -29.17 -25.41
CA LEU A 618 -3.22 -28.54 -24.23
C LEU A 618 -2.22 -27.62 -23.51
N HIS A 619 -0.96 -28.03 -23.36
CA HIS A 619 0.09 -27.19 -22.79
C HIS A 619 0.25 -25.88 -23.55
N ALA A 620 0.35 -25.93 -24.89
CA ALA A 620 0.49 -24.73 -25.73
C ALA A 620 -0.75 -23.82 -25.68
N ILE A 621 -1.95 -24.40 -25.67
CA ILE A 621 -3.22 -23.66 -25.58
C ILE A 621 -3.34 -22.95 -24.23
N PHE A 622 -3.14 -23.65 -23.11
CA PHE A 622 -3.24 -23.04 -21.78
C PHE A 622 -2.09 -22.06 -21.49
N LEU A 623 -0.88 -22.33 -21.99
CA LEU A 623 0.24 -21.38 -21.91
C LEU A 623 -0.07 -20.09 -22.69
N HIS A 624 -0.68 -20.20 -23.87
CA HIS A 624 -1.17 -19.03 -24.62
C HIS A 624 -2.20 -18.25 -23.80
N ASP A 625 -3.26 -18.92 -23.29
CA ASP A 625 -4.34 -18.28 -22.53
C ASP A 625 -3.83 -17.53 -21.28
N LEU A 626 -2.94 -18.17 -20.49
CA LEU A 626 -2.27 -17.56 -19.33
C LEU A 626 -1.36 -16.39 -19.72
N SER A 627 -0.73 -16.43 -20.90
CA SER A 627 0.13 -15.34 -21.39
C SER A 627 -0.68 -14.12 -21.88
N THR A 628 -1.87 -14.35 -22.45
CA THR A 628 -2.76 -13.28 -22.92
C THR A 628 -3.53 -12.63 -21.78
N THR A 629 -4.03 -13.43 -20.83
CA THR A 629 -4.93 -12.99 -19.76
C THR A 629 -4.36 -13.44 -18.41
N PRO A 630 -3.82 -12.53 -17.56
CA PRO A 630 -3.31 -12.91 -16.24
C PRO A 630 -4.42 -13.53 -15.38
N LEU A 631 -4.04 -14.32 -14.36
CA LEU A 631 -5.00 -15.05 -13.53
C LEU A 631 -5.97 -14.09 -12.81
N LEU A 632 -5.41 -13.08 -12.15
CA LEU A 632 -6.11 -12.01 -11.44
C LEU A 632 -5.62 -10.64 -11.94
N THR A 633 -6.50 -9.65 -11.97
CA THR A 633 -6.21 -8.28 -12.46
C THR A 633 -6.46 -7.24 -11.37
N GLY A 634 -5.62 -7.24 -10.33
CA GLY A 634 -5.69 -6.27 -9.25
C GLY A 634 -4.81 -6.66 -8.06
N SER A 635 -4.76 -5.80 -7.04
CA SER A 635 -4.08 -6.07 -5.76
C SER A 635 -5.05 -6.44 -4.63
N GLN A 636 -6.33 -6.69 -4.95
CA GLN A 636 -7.33 -7.22 -4.03
C GLN A 636 -8.04 -8.43 -4.66
N ILE A 637 -8.25 -9.45 -3.84
CA ILE A 637 -8.87 -10.71 -4.25
C ILE A 637 -10.34 -10.67 -3.81
N ASN A 638 -11.20 -10.16 -4.69
CA ASN A 638 -12.65 -10.12 -4.47
C ASN A 638 -13.31 -11.43 -4.99
N SER A 639 -14.44 -11.86 -4.41
CA SER A 639 -15.02 -13.18 -4.71
C SER A 639 -15.53 -13.33 -6.15
N GLU A 640 -15.77 -12.22 -6.86
CA GLU A 640 -16.36 -12.20 -8.19
C GLU A 640 -15.29 -12.41 -9.27
N ALA A 641 -14.20 -11.62 -9.24
CA ALA A 641 -13.04 -11.83 -10.12
C ALA A 641 -12.36 -13.19 -9.88
N MET A 642 -12.49 -13.74 -8.67
CA MET A 642 -12.10 -15.12 -8.37
C MET A 642 -12.94 -16.16 -9.13
N GLU A 643 -14.27 -16.05 -9.06
CA GLU A 643 -15.19 -16.97 -9.74
C GLU A 643 -15.08 -16.82 -11.27
N GLU A 644 -14.83 -15.61 -11.77
CA GLU A 644 -14.45 -15.37 -13.17
C GLU A 644 -13.10 -16.02 -13.55
N SER A 645 -12.07 -15.93 -12.69
CA SER A 645 -10.73 -16.47 -13.00
C SER A 645 -10.72 -18.00 -13.22
N ILE A 646 -11.62 -18.72 -12.55
CA ILE A 646 -11.77 -20.19 -12.68
C ILE A 646 -12.78 -20.61 -13.75
N SER A 647 -13.42 -19.67 -14.46
CA SER A 647 -14.32 -19.97 -15.60
C SER A 647 -13.58 -20.35 -16.90
N ARG A 648 -12.25 -20.46 -16.86
CA ARG A 648 -11.37 -20.61 -18.04
C ARG A 648 -11.08 -22.09 -18.38
N PRO A 649 -10.78 -22.44 -19.65
CA PRO A 649 -10.63 -23.84 -20.09
C PRO A 649 -9.68 -24.72 -19.26
N MET A 650 -8.54 -24.17 -18.80
CA MET A 650 -7.60 -24.88 -17.93
C MET A 650 -8.22 -25.27 -16.57
N PHE A 651 -9.03 -24.38 -15.99
CA PHE A 651 -9.70 -24.62 -14.71
C PHE A 651 -10.91 -25.55 -14.85
N VAL A 652 -11.50 -25.65 -16.06
CA VAL A 652 -12.54 -26.64 -16.35
C VAL A 652 -11.97 -28.07 -16.36
N LEU A 653 -10.75 -28.28 -16.88
CA LEU A 653 -10.06 -29.57 -16.76
C LEU A 653 -9.83 -29.94 -15.28
N LEU A 654 -9.36 -28.98 -14.46
CA LEU A 654 -9.17 -29.17 -13.02
C LEU A 654 -10.51 -29.38 -12.27
N ARG A 655 -11.58 -28.72 -12.72
CA ARG A 655 -12.95 -28.86 -12.18
C ARG A 655 -13.48 -30.26 -12.39
N CYS A 656 -13.44 -30.77 -13.62
CA CYS A 656 -13.87 -32.14 -13.92
C CYS A 656 -13.05 -33.16 -13.11
N PHE A 657 -11.72 -33.00 -13.07
CA PHE A 657 -10.87 -33.87 -12.26
C PHE A 657 -11.16 -33.80 -10.75
N ALA A 658 -11.49 -32.63 -10.20
CA ALA A 658 -11.89 -32.47 -8.79
C ALA A 658 -13.34 -32.92 -8.51
N GLU A 659 -14.18 -33.09 -9.54
CA GLU A 659 -15.54 -33.63 -9.42
C GLU A 659 -15.58 -35.15 -9.50
N MET A 660 -14.77 -35.77 -10.38
CA MET A 660 -14.66 -37.23 -10.54
C MET A 660 -14.01 -37.95 -9.33
N VAL A 661 -13.92 -37.32 -8.14
CA VAL A 661 -13.27 -37.90 -6.95
C VAL A 661 -14.10 -39.05 -6.35
N ASP A 662 -15.41 -39.00 -6.54
CA ASP A 662 -16.37 -40.02 -6.10
C ASP A 662 -16.70 -41.05 -7.20
N ASP A 663 -16.05 -40.98 -8.37
CA ASP A 663 -16.27 -41.87 -9.53
C ASP A 663 -15.43 -43.17 -9.50
N ASP A 664 -15.79 -44.13 -10.34
CA ASP A 664 -15.00 -45.36 -10.57
C ASP A 664 -13.56 -45.02 -11.01
N SER A 665 -12.56 -45.53 -10.28
CA SER A 665 -11.12 -45.26 -10.51
C SER A 665 -10.61 -45.51 -11.94
N LYS A 666 -11.35 -46.28 -12.75
CA LYS A 666 -11.03 -46.57 -14.15
C LYS A 666 -11.28 -45.41 -15.12
N SER A 667 -12.33 -44.62 -14.94
CA SER A 667 -12.56 -43.40 -15.73
C SER A 667 -11.64 -42.26 -15.26
N ARG A 668 -11.24 -42.30 -13.99
CA ARG A 668 -10.34 -41.33 -13.35
C ARG A 668 -8.88 -41.43 -13.79
N SER A 669 -8.30 -42.65 -13.81
CA SER A 669 -6.86 -42.86 -14.09
C SER A 669 -6.33 -42.14 -15.35
N PRO A 670 -7.01 -42.19 -16.52
CA PRO A 670 -6.53 -41.50 -17.72
C PRO A 670 -6.42 -39.98 -17.55
N ILE A 671 -7.30 -39.37 -16.74
CA ILE A 671 -7.28 -37.93 -16.44
C ILE A 671 -6.20 -37.61 -15.41
N THR A 672 -5.96 -38.48 -14.43
CA THR A 672 -4.83 -38.38 -13.49
C THR A 672 -3.49 -38.43 -14.25
N GLU A 673 -3.33 -39.37 -15.18
CA GLU A 673 -2.15 -39.53 -16.03
C GLU A 673 -1.95 -38.31 -16.95
N LEU A 674 -3.03 -37.84 -17.60
CA LEU A 674 -3.02 -36.61 -18.41
C LEU A 674 -2.53 -35.39 -17.61
N LEU A 675 -3.02 -35.22 -16.37
CA LEU A 675 -2.61 -34.11 -15.50
C LEU A 675 -1.16 -34.23 -15.01
N VAL A 676 -0.65 -35.44 -14.76
CA VAL A 676 0.75 -35.65 -14.37
C VAL A 676 1.71 -35.33 -15.53
N GLU A 677 1.38 -35.70 -16.77
CA GLU A 677 2.17 -35.28 -17.93
C GLU A 677 2.04 -33.78 -18.23
N LEU A 678 0.85 -33.19 -18.04
CA LEU A 678 0.66 -31.74 -18.15
C LEU A 678 1.47 -30.97 -17.11
N TYR A 679 1.55 -31.46 -15.86
CA TYR A 679 2.37 -30.90 -14.78
C TYR A 679 3.85 -30.89 -15.18
N LYS A 680 4.37 -31.97 -15.76
CA LYS A 680 5.79 -32.05 -16.18
C LYS A 680 6.18 -30.98 -17.20
N LEU A 681 5.24 -30.55 -18.06
CA LEU A 681 5.46 -29.42 -18.99
C LEU A 681 5.11 -28.06 -18.37
N GLN A 682 4.15 -28.01 -17.45
CA GLN A 682 3.69 -26.80 -16.77
C GLN A 682 3.66 -27.02 -15.24
N PRO A 683 4.79 -26.82 -14.52
CA PRO A 683 4.87 -27.04 -13.08
C PRO A 683 3.86 -26.24 -12.25
N LYS A 684 3.37 -25.11 -12.79
CA LYS A 684 2.32 -24.27 -12.18
C LYS A 684 0.98 -24.99 -11.97
N THR A 685 0.79 -26.15 -12.60
CA THR A 685 -0.46 -26.93 -12.54
C THR A 685 -0.85 -27.34 -11.12
N GLY A 686 0.09 -27.63 -10.22
CA GLY A 686 -0.24 -28.03 -8.84
C GLY A 686 -0.77 -26.88 -7.99
N TYR A 687 -0.10 -25.72 -7.98
CA TYR A 687 -0.66 -24.54 -7.28
C TYR A 687 -1.93 -24.00 -7.97
N PHE A 688 -2.11 -24.18 -9.28
CA PHE A 688 -3.40 -23.92 -9.93
C PHE A 688 -4.51 -24.88 -9.47
N LEU A 689 -4.22 -26.15 -9.15
CA LEU A 689 -5.18 -27.07 -8.55
C LEU A 689 -5.53 -26.65 -7.11
N LEU A 690 -4.55 -26.25 -6.29
CA LEU A 690 -4.79 -25.69 -4.96
C LEU A 690 -5.65 -24.41 -5.03
N TYR A 691 -5.34 -23.51 -5.97
CA TYR A 691 -6.10 -22.30 -6.23
C TYR A 691 -7.54 -22.61 -6.64
N PHE A 692 -7.73 -23.56 -7.57
CA PHE A 692 -9.04 -23.98 -8.03
C PHE A 692 -9.90 -24.51 -6.87
N LEU A 693 -9.37 -25.43 -6.06
CA LEU A 693 -10.07 -26.01 -4.91
C LEU A 693 -10.48 -24.94 -3.89
N ARG A 694 -9.59 -23.97 -3.64
CA ARG A 694 -9.83 -22.82 -2.77
C ARG A 694 -10.92 -21.88 -3.34
N ALA A 695 -10.80 -21.48 -4.60
CA ALA A 695 -11.66 -20.50 -5.28
C ALA A 695 -13.08 -21.03 -5.51
N SER A 696 -13.20 -22.30 -5.94
CA SER A 696 -14.48 -23.00 -6.11
C SER A 696 -15.17 -23.37 -4.78
N LYS A 697 -14.58 -23.00 -3.62
CA LYS A 697 -15.08 -23.29 -2.27
C LYS A 697 -15.34 -24.80 -2.09
N ALA A 698 -14.41 -25.62 -2.58
CA ALA A 698 -14.57 -27.05 -2.72
C ALA A 698 -14.76 -27.78 -1.37
N SER A 699 -15.51 -28.89 -1.39
CA SER A 699 -15.67 -29.74 -0.21
C SER A 699 -14.35 -30.43 0.16
N GLU A 700 -14.20 -30.76 1.44
CA GLU A 700 -12.99 -31.38 2.00
C GLU A 700 -12.58 -32.67 1.27
N SER A 701 -13.55 -33.46 0.79
CA SER A 701 -13.32 -34.62 -0.07
C SER A 701 -12.54 -34.29 -1.34
N LYS A 702 -12.80 -33.16 -1.99
CA LYS A 702 -12.17 -32.78 -3.27
C LYS A 702 -10.70 -32.44 -3.12
N PHE A 703 -10.23 -32.03 -1.93
CA PHE A 703 -8.80 -31.83 -1.66
C PHE A 703 -7.99 -33.13 -1.71
N ALA A 704 -8.63 -34.31 -1.69
CA ALA A 704 -7.96 -35.57 -1.98
C ALA A 704 -7.40 -35.63 -3.41
N SER A 705 -7.98 -34.91 -4.38
CA SER A 705 -7.47 -34.85 -5.76
C SER A 705 -6.03 -34.32 -5.86
N TYR A 706 -5.64 -33.37 -5.00
CA TYR A 706 -4.25 -32.89 -4.94
C TYR A 706 -3.32 -33.97 -4.34
N ARG A 707 -3.78 -34.67 -3.29
CA ARG A 707 -3.03 -35.78 -2.66
C ARG A 707 -2.80 -36.94 -3.65
N GLU A 708 -3.78 -37.22 -4.50
CA GLU A 708 -3.69 -38.20 -5.59
C GLU A 708 -2.67 -37.80 -6.65
N VAL A 709 -2.65 -36.54 -7.10
CA VAL A 709 -1.63 -36.05 -8.05
C VAL A 709 -0.22 -36.11 -7.45
N CYS A 710 -0.06 -35.88 -6.14
CA CYS A 710 1.22 -36.10 -5.45
C CYS A 710 1.65 -37.58 -5.47
N GLN A 711 0.72 -38.50 -5.17
CA GLN A 711 0.97 -39.94 -5.19
C GLN A 711 1.29 -40.45 -6.61
N ALA A 712 0.60 -39.95 -7.64
CA ALA A 712 0.87 -40.27 -9.03
C ALA A 712 2.20 -39.69 -9.56
N ARG A 713 2.79 -38.71 -8.86
CA ARG A 713 4.16 -38.21 -9.08
C ARG A 713 5.24 -38.97 -8.29
N ASP A 714 4.87 -39.93 -7.42
CA ASP A 714 5.76 -40.61 -6.46
C ASP A 714 6.47 -39.63 -5.50
N MET A 715 5.73 -38.62 -4.99
CA MET A 715 6.25 -37.56 -4.12
C MET A 715 5.39 -37.35 -2.86
N GLU A 716 6.04 -37.03 -1.75
CA GLU A 716 5.36 -36.71 -0.49
C GLU A 716 4.59 -35.39 -0.57
N VAL A 717 3.37 -35.37 -0.03
CA VAL A 717 2.45 -34.22 -0.13
C VAL A 717 3.07 -32.94 0.45
N ALA A 718 3.82 -33.02 1.55
CA ALA A 718 4.53 -31.88 2.13
C ALA A 718 5.60 -31.29 1.18
N HIS A 719 6.29 -32.14 0.43
CA HIS A 719 7.30 -31.71 -0.55
C HIS A 719 6.65 -31.09 -1.79
N CYS A 720 5.57 -31.68 -2.29
CA CYS A 720 4.77 -31.10 -3.37
C CYS A 720 4.21 -29.72 -3.00
N LEU A 721 3.63 -29.58 -1.79
CA LEU A 721 3.14 -28.30 -1.28
C LEU A 721 4.25 -27.25 -1.26
N LEU A 722 5.47 -27.61 -0.83
CA LEU A 722 6.60 -26.70 -0.80
C LEU A 722 7.07 -26.30 -2.21
N GLU A 723 7.11 -27.21 -3.18
CA GLU A 723 7.43 -26.87 -4.58
C GLU A 723 6.36 -25.97 -5.21
N ASP A 724 5.10 -26.36 -5.12
CA ASP A 724 3.95 -25.66 -5.71
C ASP A 724 3.80 -24.25 -5.14
N LEU A 725 3.81 -24.12 -3.81
CA LEU A 725 3.63 -22.84 -3.15
C LEU A 725 4.87 -21.95 -3.31
N LYS A 726 6.06 -22.52 -3.55
CA LYS A 726 7.24 -21.73 -3.91
C LYS A 726 7.16 -21.15 -5.31
N ILE A 727 6.71 -21.93 -6.30
CA ILE A 727 6.42 -21.42 -7.65
C ILE A 727 5.32 -20.34 -7.57
N CYS A 728 4.30 -20.55 -6.73
CA CYS A 728 3.27 -19.55 -6.46
C CYS A 728 3.84 -18.27 -5.78
N ALA A 729 4.85 -18.38 -4.92
CA ALA A 729 5.50 -17.23 -4.30
C ALA A 729 6.28 -16.39 -5.32
N ASP A 730 7.02 -17.05 -6.22
CA ASP A 730 7.77 -16.43 -7.32
C ASP A 730 6.83 -15.75 -8.36
N ASP A 731 5.57 -16.21 -8.48
CA ASP A 731 4.56 -15.70 -9.40
C ASP A 731 3.61 -14.62 -8.80
N ASP A 732 2.98 -14.90 -7.65
CA ASP A 732 2.05 -13.99 -6.95
C ASP A 732 1.91 -14.33 -5.45
N VAL A 733 2.60 -13.56 -4.61
CA VAL A 733 2.54 -13.66 -3.14
C VAL A 733 1.12 -13.44 -2.57
N ASN A 734 0.25 -12.70 -3.25
CA ASN A 734 -1.13 -12.50 -2.79
C ASN A 734 -1.93 -13.81 -2.91
N LEU A 735 -1.69 -14.56 -3.99
CA LEU A 735 -2.28 -15.87 -4.24
C LEU A 735 -1.80 -16.89 -3.19
N LEU A 736 -0.51 -16.89 -2.88
CA LEU A 736 0.11 -17.67 -1.80
C LEU A 736 -0.58 -17.39 -0.45
N CYS A 737 -0.75 -16.11 -0.08
CA CYS A 737 -1.43 -15.70 1.16
C CYS A 737 -2.90 -16.11 1.19
N TYR A 738 -3.60 -16.00 0.05
CA TYR A 738 -5.01 -16.33 -0.05
C TYR A 738 -5.30 -17.85 0.04
N MET A 739 -4.39 -18.69 -0.45
CA MET A 739 -4.48 -20.15 -0.33
C MET A 739 -4.11 -20.66 1.08
N ALA A 740 -3.39 -19.87 1.88
CA ALA A 740 -2.87 -20.29 3.20
C ALA A 740 -3.95 -20.90 4.12
N VAL A 741 -5.16 -20.32 4.13
CA VAL A 741 -6.28 -20.81 4.95
C VAL A 741 -6.58 -22.29 4.68
N ASP A 742 -6.77 -22.69 3.42
CA ASP A 742 -7.10 -24.07 3.08
C ASP A 742 -5.86 -24.98 3.04
N VAL A 743 -4.66 -24.46 2.78
CA VAL A 743 -3.41 -25.23 2.95
C VAL A 743 -3.28 -25.72 4.40
N PHE A 744 -3.35 -24.81 5.38
CA PHE A 744 -3.17 -25.13 6.80
C PHE A 744 -4.42 -25.72 7.49
N GLN A 745 -5.58 -25.72 6.82
CA GLN A 745 -6.77 -26.48 7.25
C GLN A 745 -6.84 -27.89 6.66
N LYS A 746 -6.56 -28.09 5.36
CA LYS A 746 -6.78 -29.36 4.63
C LYS A 746 -5.55 -30.26 4.53
N PHE A 747 -4.38 -29.71 4.85
CA PHE A 747 -3.10 -30.44 4.92
C PHE A 747 -2.41 -30.23 6.29
N PRO A 748 -3.11 -30.41 7.43
CA PRO A 748 -2.59 -30.02 8.73
C PRO A 748 -1.32 -30.80 9.10
N ASP A 749 -1.33 -32.11 8.87
CA ASP A 749 -0.22 -33.03 9.16
C ASP A 749 1.04 -32.73 8.31
N GLU A 750 0.88 -32.07 7.15
CA GLU A 750 1.97 -31.71 6.26
C GLU A 750 2.47 -30.25 6.41
N SER A 751 1.62 -29.36 6.93
CA SER A 751 1.86 -27.91 6.91
C SER A 751 2.11 -27.28 8.28
N ARG A 752 1.48 -27.78 9.35
CA ARG A 752 1.59 -27.15 10.67
C ARG A 752 2.91 -27.45 11.32
N ASN A 753 3.47 -26.44 12.01
CA ASN A 753 4.83 -26.46 12.54
C ASN A 753 5.92 -26.84 11.50
N ASN A 754 5.61 -26.82 10.20
CA ASN A 754 6.57 -27.10 9.13
C ASN A 754 7.49 -25.89 8.93
N SER A 755 8.76 -26.04 9.31
CA SER A 755 9.74 -24.95 9.29
C SER A 755 10.02 -24.41 7.88
N GLU A 756 9.97 -25.24 6.85
CA GLU A 756 10.29 -24.81 5.47
C GLU A 756 9.10 -24.09 4.83
N LEU A 757 7.89 -24.60 5.04
CA LEU A 757 6.66 -23.95 4.56
C LEU A 757 6.42 -22.61 5.26
N LEU A 758 6.60 -22.55 6.59
CA LEU A 758 6.43 -21.29 7.33
C LEU A 758 7.53 -20.27 7.02
N HIS A 759 8.77 -20.72 6.73
CA HIS A 759 9.81 -19.84 6.21
C HIS A 759 9.42 -19.25 4.85
N LEU A 760 8.94 -20.07 3.91
CA LEU A 760 8.48 -19.63 2.59
C LEU A 760 7.43 -18.51 2.69
N TYR A 761 6.48 -18.61 3.63
CA TYR A 761 5.52 -17.53 3.89
C TYR A 761 6.22 -16.26 4.41
N VAL A 762 6.96 -16.32 5.52
CA VAL A 762 7.52 -15.10 6.13
C VAL A 762 8.63 -14.41 5.32
N SER A 763 9.28 -15.14 4.41
CA SER A 763 10.32 -14.61 3.50
C SER A 763 9.76 -13.78 2.34
N ASN A 764 8.50 -14.01 1.95
CA ASN A 764 7.92 -13.42 0.74
C ASN A 764 6.86 -12.33 1.04
N ILE A 765 6.23 -12.36 2.22
CA ILE A 765 5.14 -11.43 2.56
C ILE A 765 5.61 -10.01 2.91
N ASP A 766 4.78 -9.01 2.60
CA ASP A 766 4.91 -7.66 3.11
C ASP A 766 4.16 -7.47 4.46
N GLY A 767 4.26 -6.27 5.04
CA GLY A 767 3.54 -5.92 6.28
C GLY A 767 2.01 -5.89 6.14
N THR A 768 1.48 -5.76 4.93
CA THR A 768 0.03 -5.79 4.63
C THR A 768 -0.49 -7.23 4.61
N GLN A 769 0.23 -8.13 3.95
CA GLN A 769 -0.03 -9.56 3.88
C GLN A 769 0.17 -10.24 5.24
N LEU A 770 1.21 -9.87 5.99
CA LEU A 770 1.37 -10.29 7.39
C LEU A 770 0.16 -9.89 8.25
N TYR A 771 -0.33 -8.65 8.12
CA TYR A 771 -1.54 -8.21 8.82
C TYR A 771 -2.78 -9.04 8.42
N GLN A 772 -2.95 -9.35 7.13
CA GLN A 772 -4.04 -10.21 6.67
C GLN A 772 -3.96 -11.62 7.27
N LEU A 773 -2.78 -12.26 7.27
CA LEU A 773 -2.57 -13.58 7.86
C LEU A 773 -2.84 -13.56 9.38
N VAL A 774 -2.35 -12.54 10.11
CA VAL A 774 -2.63 -12.35 11.54
C VAL A 774 -4.14 -12.18 11.79
N VAL A 775 -4.86 -11.43 10.95
CA VAL A 775 -6.34 -11.32 11.05
C VAL A 775 -7.01 -12.67 10.85
N GLN A 776 -6.59 -13.48 9.87
CA GLN A 776 -7.15 -14.84 9.69
C GLN A 776 -6.85 -15.76 10.89
N CYS A 777 -5.70 -15.60 11.54
CA CYS A 777 -5.37 -16.34 12.77
C CYS A 777 -6.28 -15.92 13.93
N LEU A 778 -6.49 -14.61 14.13
CA LEU A 778 -7.35 -14.07 15.19
C LEU A 778 -8.85 -14.36 14.97
N LEU A 779 -9.28 -14.53 13.71
CA LEU A 779 -10.62 -15.04 13.36
C LEU A 779 -10.77 -16.57 13.54
N GLY A 780 -9.68 -17.29 13.86
CA GLY A 780 -9.66 -18.74 13.95
C GLY A 780 -9.72 -19.47 12.60
N ALA A 781 -9.61 -18.74 11.48
CA ALA A 781 -9.65 -19.28 10.13
C ALA A 781 -8.30 -19.87 9.70
N LEU A 782 -7.18 -19.34 10.18
CA LEU A 782 -5.83 -19.81 9.86
C LEU A 782 -5.16 -20.40 11.13
N VAL A 783 -4.73 -21.66 11.06
CA VAL A 783 -4.05 -22.37 12.16
C VAL A 783 -2.72 -22.92 11.67
N LEU A 784 -1.65 -22.17 11.92
CA LEU A 784 -0.27 -22.44 11.48
C LEU A 784 0.50 -23.36 12.44
N PHE A 785 0.16 -23.33 13.73
CA PHE A 785 0.90 -24.02 14.79
C PHE A 785 -0.01 -24.92 15.62
N ASP A 786 0.36 -26.19 15.77
CA ASP A 786 -0.21 -27.05 16.80
C ASP A 786 0.54 -26.84 18.13
N LYS A 787 -0.21 -26.92 19.24
CA LYS A 787 0.25 -26.48 20.58
C LYS A 787 1.04 -27.57 21.31
N ASP A 788 2.07 -28.08 20.67
CA ASP A 788 2.92 -29.17 21.13
C ASP A 788 4.42 -28.78 21.13
N PRO A 789 5.36 -29.68 21.48
CA PRO A 789 6.79 -29.34 21.51
C PRO A 789 7.41 -28.97 20.15
N SER A 790 6.83 -29.35 19.02
CA SER A 790 7.45 -29.14 17.69
C SER A 790 7.51 -27.65 17.31
N VAL A 791 6.59 -26.82 17.78
CA VAL A 791 6.68 -25.35 17.61
C VAL A 791 7.91 -24.75 18.29
N ILE A 792 8.47 -25.40 19.32
CA ILE A 792 9.71 -24.99 19.99
C ILE A 792 10.95 -25.45 19.21
N GLU A 793 10.82 -26.42 18.31
CA GLU A 793 11.88 -26.79 17.36
C GLU A 793 11.88 -25.82 16.17
N LEU A 794 10.71 -25.46 15.64
CA LEU A 794 10.54 -24.41 14.64
C LEU A 794 11.02 -23.03 15.12
N LEU A 795 10.67 -22.64 16.35
CA LEU A 795 11.13 -21.36 16.93
C LEU A 795 12.63 -21.34 17.30
N VAL A 796 13.35 -22.42 17.00
CA VAL A 796 14.81 -22.53 17.13
C VAL A 796 15.49 -22.52 15.77
N SER A 797 14.92 -23.18 14.75
CA SER A 797 15.39 -22.98 13.36
C SER A 797 15.16 -21.54 12.92
N SER A 798 14.08 -20.89 13.37
CA SER A 798 13.81 -19.49 13.04
C SER A 798 14.79 -18.48 13.63
N LEU A 799 15.69 -18.86 14.54
CA LEU A 799 16.70 -17.93 15.09
C LEU A 799 17.80 -17.59 14.07
N GLU A 800 17.91 -18.36 12.98
CA GLU A 800 18.85 -18.13 11.88
C GLU A 800 18.21 -17.38 10.69
N TRP A 801 16.92 -17.04 10.77
CA TRP A 801 16.15 -16.31 9.74
C TRP A 801 16.42 -14.80 9.77
N GLU A 802 16.07 -14.07 8.71
CA GLU A 802 16.26 -12.61 8.65
C GLU A 802 15.37 -11.85 9.65
N THR A 803 15.79 -10.63 10.02
CA THR A 803 15.08 -9.76 10.99
C THR A 803 13.59 -9.62 10.71
N PHE A 804 13.19 -9.44 9.44
CA PHE A 804 11.76 -9.35 9.10
C PHE A 804 11.04 -10.70 9.24
N GLU A 805 11.65 -11.78 8.76
CA GLU A 805 11.12 -13.15 8.84
C GLU A 805 10.84 -13.55 10.31
N GLN A 806 11.79 -13.27 11.20
CA GLN A 806 11.62 -13.48 12.64
C GLN A 806 10.50 -12.63 13.23
N MET A 807 10.47 -11.31 12.96
CA MET A 807 9.40 -10.44 13.47
C MET A 807 8.01 -10.88 12.98
N ALA A 808 7.90 -11.26 11.72
CA ALA A 808 6.67 -11.77 11.10
C ALA A 808 6.19 -13.06 11.77
N LEU A 809 7.09 -14.05 11.92
CA LEU A 809 6.79 -15.30 12.62
C LEU A 809 6.32 -15.04 14.05
N TRP A 810 6.97 -14.14 14.79
CA TRP A 810 6.59 -13.84 16.16
C TRP A 810 5.23 -13.11 16.29
N GLN A 811 4.80 -12.33 15.29
CA GLN A 811 3.41 -11.81 15.25
C GLN A 811 2.40 -12.95 15.04
N LEU A 812 2.71 -13.90 14.15
CA LEU A 812 1.86 -15.06 13.90
C LEU A 812 1.77 -15.97 15.14
N VAL A 813 2.87 -16.19 15.86
CA VAL A 813 2.90 -16.92 17.14
C VAL A 813 2.02 -16.25 18.19
N ALA A 814 2.11 -14.92 18.33
CA ALA A 814 1.29 -14.18 19.28
C ALA A 814 -0.22 -14.34 19.01
N ALA A 815 -0.63 -14.34 17.74
CA ALA A 815 -2.02 -14.55 17.34
C ALA A 815 -2.59 -15.92 17.74
N HIS A 816 -1.75 -16.96 17.83
CA HIS A 816 -2.20 -18.33 18.11
C HIS A 816 -2.44 -18.64 19.59
N SER A 817 -2.13 -17.72 20.52
CA SER A 817 -2.23 -17.96 21.97
C SER A 817 -1.50 -19.25 22.40
N ILE A 818 -0.22 -19.36 22.02
CA ILE A 818 0.66 -20.46 22.42
C ILE A 818 0.98 -20.32 23.93
N PRO A 819 0.91 -21.40 24.73
CA PRO A 819 1.18 -21.33 26.17
C PRO A 819 2.56 -20.75 26.46
N LEU A 820 2.62 -19.65 27.23
CA LEU A 820 3.89 -18.99 27.57
C LEU A 820 4.88 -19.93 28.26
N SER A 821 4.40 -20.91 29.03
CA SER A 821 5.22 -21.97 29.64
C SER A 821 6.04 -22.79 28.64
N MET A 822 5.55 -22.96 27.40
CA MET A 822 6.31 -23.57 26.31
C MET A 822 7.36 -22.59 25.77
N LEU A 823 6.95 -21.35 25.47
CA LEU A 823 7.83 -20.31 24.91
C LEU A 823 9.00 -19.95 25.86
N LEU A 824 8.79 -20.00 27.18
CA LEU A 824 9.86 -19.80 28.18
C LEU A 824 10.99 -20.84 28.08
N SER A 825 10.75 -22.02 27.48
CA SER A 825 11.80 -23.02 27.25
C SER A 825 12.82 -22.61 26.16
N LEU A 826 12.54 -21.55 25.40
CA LEU A 826 13.47 -20.94 24.45
C LEU A 826 14.52 -20.06 25.14
N LEU A 827 14.22 -19.45 26.30
CA LEU A 827 15.11 -18.49 26.98
C LEU A 827 16.56 -18.97 27.15
N PRO A 828 16.87 -20.24 27.51
CA PRO A 828 18.24 -20.72 27.63
C PRO A 828 19.03 -20.83 26.30
N LYS A 829 18.34 -20.70 25.16
CA LYS A 829 18.94 -20.69 23.81
C LYS A 829 19.15 -19.27 23.28
N LEU A 830 18.56 -18.25 23.91
CA LEU A 830 18.62 -16.87 23.46
C LEU A 830 19.90 -16.15 23.88
N LYS A 831 20.30 -15.14 23.11
CA LYS A 831 21.44 -14.25 23.38
C LYS A 831 21.07 -12.82 23.03
N GLU A 832 21.54 -11.88 23.82
CA GLU A 832 21.20 -10.46 23.70
C GLU A 832 21.75 -9.80 22.43
N ASP A 833 22.87 -10.31 21.91
CA ASP A 833 23.58 -9.79 20.75
C ASP A 833 23.13 -10.37 19.41
N GLN A 834 22.32 -11.44 19.43
CA GLN A 834 22.01 -12.25 18.22
C GLN A 834 20.50 -12.47 17.99
N HIS A 835 19.66 -12.49 19.03
CA HIS A 835 18.25 -12.86 18.91
C HIS A 835 17.31 -11.74 19.41
N CYS A 836 17.60 -10.50 18.99
CA CYS A 836 16.91 -9.27 19.42
C CYS A 836 15.40 -9.31 19.16
N GLU A 837 15.00 -9.89 18.02
CA GLU A 837 13.65 -10.02 17.51
C GLU A 837 12.81 -10.92 18.42
N ALA A 838 13.32 -12.13 18.70
CA ALA A 838 12.72 -13.08 19.63
C ALA A 838 12.63 -12.54 21.06
N LEU A 839 13.69 -11.86 21.54
CA LEU A 839 13.69 -11.22 22.86
C LEU A 839 12.66 -10.07 22.93
N THR A 840 12.53 -9.26 21.88
CA THR A 840 11.53 -8.18 21.81
C THR A 840 10.11 -8.74 21.81
N ALA A 841 9.85 -9.79 21.04
CA ALA A 841 8.55 -10.47 21.00
C ALA A 841 8.18 -11.11 22.35
N LEU A 842 9.12 -11.84 22.97
CA LEU A 842 8.91 -12.43 24.29
C LEU A 842 8.69 -11.37 25.36
N MET A 843 9.43 -10.25 25.33
CA MET A 843 9.21 -9.12 26.25
C MET A 843 7.81 -8.52 26.05
N ALA A 844 7.37 -8.37 24.80
CA ALA A 844 6.06 -7.83 24.45
C ALA A 844 4.89 -8.74 24.88
N MET A 845 5.07 -10.06 24.91
CA MET A 845 4.08 -11.00 25.45
C MET A 845 4.14 -11.05 26.98
N ILE A 846 5.33 -11.24 27.56
CA ILE A 846 5.52 -11.46 29.01
C ILE A 846 5.08 -10.27 29.84
N LYS A 847 5.26 -9.02 29.36
CA LYS A 847 4.84 -7.81 30.11
C LYS A 847 3.35 -7.79 30.46
N HIS A 848 2.49 -8.43 29.64
CA HIS A 848 1.04 -8.47 29.84
C HIS A 848 0.59 -9.56 30.83
N GLU A 849 1.48 -10.48 31.20
CA GLU A 849 1.21 -11.49 32.22
C GLU A 849 1.42 -10.94 33.63
N ARG A 850 0.64 -11.46 34.59
CA ARG A 850 0.89 -11.18 36.01
C ARG A 850 2.12 -11.98 36.47
N PRO A 851 3.05 -11.36 37.23
CA PRO A 851 4.20 -12.08 37.75
C PRO A 851 3.71 -13.26 38.62
N ASN A 852 4.32 -14.42 38.42
CA ASN A 852 3.99 -15.66 39.11
C ASN A 852 5.26 -16.50 39.34
N ASN A 853 5.18 -17.55 40.16
CA ASN A 853 6.37 -18.28 40.59
C ASN A 853 7.11 -18.99 39.46
N ASP A 854 6.42 -19.59 38.50
CA ASP A 854 7.06 -20.34 37.40
C ASP A 854 7.67 -19.40 36.35
N LEU A 855 6.97 -18.31 36.03
CA LEU A 855 7.47 -17.22 35.20
C LEU A 855 8.71 -16.55 35.82
N MET A 856 8.66 -16.20 37.12
CA MET A 856 9.82 -15.64 37.82
C MET A 856 10.99 -16.61 37.89
N LYS A 857 10.75 -17.91 38.10
CA LYS A 857 11.79 -18.93 38.13
C LYS A 857 12.52 -19.06 36.78
N ALA A 858 11.77 -19.07 35.68
CA ALA A 858 12.35 -19.10 34.34
C ALA A 858 13.16 -17.82 34.06
N LEU A 859 12.55 -16.65 34.31
CA LEU A 859 13.16 -15.34 34.06
C LEU A 859 14.43 -15.10 34.88
N LEU A 860 14.42 -15.36 36.19
CA LEU A 860 15.59 -15.16 37.04
C LEU A 860 16.74 -16.16 36.77
N SER A 861 16.47 -17.25 36.05
CA SER A 861 17.51 -18.17 35.55
C SER A 861 18.13 -17.74 34.19
N CYS A 862 17.56 -16.71 33.54
CA CYS A 862 18.07 -16.19 32.28
C CYS A 862 19.26 -15.24 32.53
N PRO A 863 20.37 -15.34 31.77
CA PRO A 863 21.54 -14.48 31.93
C PRO A 863 21.41 -13.10 31.24
N ILE A 864 20.28 -12.79 30.60
CA ILE A 864 20.10 -11.59 29.76
C ILE A 864 19.62 -10.42 30.63
N GLU A 865 20.58 -9.62 31.12
CA GLU A 865 20.36 -8.61 32.16
C GLU A 865 19.39 -7.49 31.75
N SER A 866 19.45 -6.99 30.51
CA SER A 866 18.58 -5.90 30.06
C SER A 866 17.11 -6.32 29.94
N PHE A 867 16.87 -7.51 29.37
CA PHE A 867 15.54 -8.11 29.20
C PHE A 867 14.84 -8.34 30.56
N ILE A 868 15.57 -8.90 31.52
CA ILE A 868 15.04 -9.18 32.87
C ILE A 868 14.81 -7.90 33.67
N SER A 869 15.76 -6.97 33.66
CA SER A 869 15.62 -5.70 34.39
C SER A 869 14.51 -4.80 33.84
N ALA A 870 14.25 -4.83 32.53
CA ALA A 870 13.11 -4.13 31.92
C ALA A 870 11.76 -4.66 32.41
N LEU A 871 11.56 -5.99 32.35
CA LEU A 871 10.32 -6.64 32.81
C LEU A 871 10.08 -6.44 34.31
N LEU A 872 11.10 -6.64 35.15
CA LEU A 872 11.02 -6.40 36.59
C LEU A 872 10.73 -4.92 36.91
N SER A 873 11.32 -3.98 36.15
CA SER A 873 11.04 -2.55 36.33
C SER A 873 9.58 -2.22 35.99
N HIS A 874 9.02 -2.80 34.93
CA HIS A 874 7.62 -2.60 34.54
C HIS A 874 6.65 -3.10 35.63
N TRP A 875 6.75 -4.36 36.05
CA TRP A 875 5.89 -4.90 37.12
C TRP A 875 6.08 -4.19 38.46
N SER A 876 7.28 -3.64 38.75
CA SER A 876 7.49 -2.85 39.96
C SER A 876 6.65 -1.56 40.00
N MET A 877 6.37 -0.97 38.83
CA MET A 877 5.57 0.24 38.71
C MET A 877 4.07 -0.04 38.83
N GLU A 878 3.62 -1.21 38.39
CA GLU A 878 2.21 -1.62 38.47
C GLU A 878 1.84 -2.25 39.83
N SER A 879 2.65 -3.20 40.31
CA SER A 879 2.28 -4.08 41.42
C SER A 879 3.45 -4.41 42.36
N SER A 880 4.26 -3.41 42.71
CA SER A 880 5.43 -3.51 43.62
C SER A 880 5.29 -4.50 44.80
N THR A 881 4.16 -4.48 45.52
CA THR A 881 3.86 -5.40 46.63
C THR A 881 3.85 -6.87 46.21
N LEU A 882 3.16 -7.20 45.11
CA LEU A 882 3.04 -8.57 44.58
C LEU A 882 4.40 -9.06 44.07
N LEU A 883 5.11 -8.21 43.32
CA LEU A 883 6.44 -8.52 42.81
C LEU A 883 7.42 -8.83 43.96
N ALA A 884 7.42 -8.02 45.02
CA ALA A 884 8.28 -8.22 46.19
C ALA A 884 7.98 -9.51 46.97
N GLN A 885 6.72 -9.94 47.01
CA GLN A 885 6.32 -11.21 47.63
C GLN A 885 6.82 -12.41 46.80
N ILE A 886 6.68 -12.36 45.48
CA ILE A 886 7.09 -13.47 44.61
C ILE A 886 8.62 -13.56 44.50
N LEU A 887 9.33 -12.42 44.38
CA LEU A 887 10.80 -12.39 44.41
C LEU A 887 11.34 -12.98 45.72
N ALA A 888 10.77 -12.58 46.87
CA ALA A 888 11.12 -13.16 48.17
C ALA A 888 10.88 -14.67 48.22
N ASN A 889 9.76 -15.15 47.68
CA ASN A 889 9.46 -16.59 47.58
C ASN A 889 10.48 -17.34 46.71
N GLN A 890 10.96 -16.75 45.61
CA GLN A 890 12.01 -17.37 44.78
C GLN A 890 13.36 -17.44 45.52
N PHE A 891 13.78 -16.36 46.20
CA PHE A 891 15.01 -16.39 47.02
C PHE A 891 14.91 -17.42 48.15
N ASN A 892 13.79 -17.44 48.89
CA ASN A 892 13.56 -18.42 49.94
C ASN A 892 13.52 -19.86 49.39
N SER A 893 12.95 -20.08 48.21
CA SER A 893 12.93 -21.40 47.53
C SER A 893 14.33 -21.86 47.15
N ALA A 894 15.15 -20.98 46.55
CA ALA A 894 16.54 -21.29 46.18
C ALA A 894 17.42 -21.59 47.41
N LEU A 895 17.31 -20.79 48.47
CA LEU A 895 18.02 -21.01 49.74
C LEU A 895 17.63 -22.35 50.39
N ASN A 896 16.33 -22.71 50.37
CA ASN A 896 15.84 -23.96 50.95
C ASN A 896 16.14 -25.21 50.11
N MET A 897 16.17 -25.11 48.78
CA MET A 897 16.62 -26.22 47.92
C MET A 897 18.09 -26.56 48.18
N ASN A 898 18.92 -25.55 48.47
CA ASN A 898 20.33 -25.73 48.83
C ASN A 898 20.57 -26.24 50.27
N SER A 899 19.53 -26.43 51.10
CA SER A 899 19.66 -26.88 52.49
C SER A 899 19.34 -28.36 52.74
N LEU A 900 18.94 -29.12 51.72
CA LEU A 900 18.32 -30.46 51.88
C LEU A 900 19.16 -31.65 51.35
N PRO A 901 19.93 -32.36 52.20
CA PRO A 901 20.71 -33.54 51.82
C PRO A 901 19.89 -34.87 51.82
N GLY A 902 18.78 -34.89 51.07
CA GLY A 902 18.18 -36.10 50.46
C GLY A 902 17.34 -37.08 51.30
N GLY A 903 16.35 -37.71 50.64
CA GLY A 903 15.81 -39.01 51.04
C GLY A 903 14.29 -39.17 51.12
N LEU A 904 13.67 -39.74 50.06
CA LEU A 904 12.30 -40.30 49.99
C LEU A 904 11.15 -39.25 50.09
N SER A 905 10.00 -39.41 49.42
CA SER A 905 9.39 -40.64 48.86
C SER A 905 8.71 -40.47 47.49
N SER A 906 8.98 -41.43 46.57
CA SER A 906 8.05 -42.16 45.66
C SER A 906 7.06 -41.41 44.73
N SER A 907 6.76 -41.85 43.49
CA SER A 907 7.24 -42.94 42.60
C SER A 907 6.52 -42.78 41.23
N ASN A 908 7.01 -43.15 40.04
CA ASN A 908 7.45 -44.48 39.59
C ASN A 908 8.30 -44.42 38.29
N SER A 909 8.91 -45.55 37.91
CA SER A 909 9.63 -45.83 36.63
C SER A 909 8.78 -46.83 35.76
N PRO A 910 9.14 -47.37 34.55
CA PRO A 910 10.50 -47.51 33.97
C PRO A 910 10.74 -47.63 32.41
N GLY A 911 11.79 -46.95 31.91
CA GLY A 911 13.03 -47.63 31.44
C GLY A 911 13.28 -48.05 29.95
N LYS A 912 14.59 -47.99 29.59
CA LYS A 912 15.31 -48.56 28.40
C LYS A 912 15.17 -47.73 27.09
N ARG A 913 16.19 -47.61 26.20
CA ARG A 913 17.53 -48.27 26.08
C ARG A 913 18.51 -47.40 25.21
N LYS A 914 19.81 -47.38 25.57
CA LYS A 914 21.08 -47.13 24.79
C LYS A 914 21.03 -46.46 23.38
N ARG A 915 22.01 -45.63 22.98
CA ARG A 915 23.46 -45.98 22.89
C ARG A 915 24.43 -44.76 22.66
N THR A 916 25.61 -44.79 23.31
CA THR A 916 26.97 -44.19 23.01
C THR A 916 27.17 -43.14 21.90
N THR A 917 28.05 -42.12 21.97
CA THR A 917 29.45 -42.02 22.53
C THR A 917 29.73 -40.59 23.09
N MET A 918 30.50 -40.32 24.16
CA MET A 918 31.88 -40.66 24.63
C MET A 918 33.02 -39.73 24.14
N ASN A 919 33.91 -39.36 25.08
CA ASN A 919 35.19 -38.62 24.99
C ASN A 919 35.17 -37.07 24.87
N SER A 920 36.03 -36.30 25.56
CA SER A 920 36.95 -36.66 26.67
C SER A 920 37.55 -35.48 27.49
N LEU A 921 37.41 -35.57 28.82
CA LEU A 921 38.45 -35.42 29.86
C LEU A 921 39.28 -34.12 30.05
N SER A 922 38.99 -33.42 31.16
CA SER A 922 39.93 -33.14 32.28
C SER A 922 39.11 -32.82 33.54
N ALA A 923 39.17 -33.62 34.62
CA ALA A 923 40.19 -33.65 35.69
C ALA A 923 40.08 -32.46 36.69
N ALA A 924 40.02 -32.62 38.02
CA ALA A 924 39.95 -33.83 38.85
C ALA A 924 39.46 -33.51 40.30
N THR A 925 39.44 -34.51 41.18
CA THR A 925 39.25 -34.43 42.65
C THR A 925 38.01 -33.71 43.19
N GLY A 926 36.99 -34.48 43.59
CA GLY A 926 35.88 -33.97 44.41
C GLY A 926 36.14 -34.10 45.91
N PHE A 927 35.71 -33.10 46.68
CA PHE A 927 35.44 -33.23 48.11
C PHE A 927 34.07 -32.59 48.40
N LYS A 928 33.20 -33.28 49.13
CA LYS A 928 31.94 -32.69 49.58
C LYS A 928 32.23 -31.69 50.70
N VAL A 929 31.65 -30.50 50.61
CA VAL A 929 31.62 -29.51 51.69
C VAL A 929 30.16 -29.11 51.90
N THR A 930 29.66 -29.29 53.12
CA THR A 930 28.36 -28.76 53.56
C THR A 930 28.38 -27.23 53.53
N PRO A 931 27.25 -26.54 53.26
CA PRO A 931 27.21 -25.07 53.27
C PRO A 931 27.76 -24.56 54.61
N THR A 932 28.90 -23.89 54.53
CA THR A 932 29.65 -23.38 55.67
C THR A 932 29.47 -21.86 55.67
N PRO A 933 29.18 -21.19 56.80
CA PRO A 933 29.00 -19.75 56.81
C PRO A 933 30.20 -19.04 56.17
N GLY A 934 29.98 -18.34 55.05
CA GLY A 934 31.03 -17.73 54.23
C GLY A 934 31.54 -18.54 53.03
N SER A 935 30.98 -19.71 52.69
CA SER A 935 31.25 -20.38 51.39
C SER A 935 30.79 -19.55 50.19
N GLY A 936 29.89 -18.59 50.42
CA GLY A 936 29.22 -17.81 49.40
C GLY A 936 27.91 -18.43 48.93
N ILE A 937 27.11 -17.61 48.26
CA ILE A 937 25.96 -18.04 47.48
C ILE A 937 26.43 -18.70 46.16
N ASP A 938 25.61 -19.59 45.60
CA ASP A 938 25.90 -20.24 44.31
C ASP A 938 25.71 -19.29 43.12
N SER A 939 26.06 -19.73 41.92
CA SER A 939 25.94 -18.94 40.69
C SER A 939 24.50 -18.62 40.28
N SER A 940 23.52 -19.38 40.76
CA SER A 940 22.09 -19.14 40.47
C SER A 940 21.57 -18.00 41.34
N ILE A 941 21.83 -18.06 42.65
CA ILE A 941 21.48 -17.00 43.60
C ILE A 941 22.33 -15.74 43.34
N GLU A 942 23.58 -15.86 42.88
CA GLU A 942 24.39 -14.70 42.48
C GLU A 942 23.86 -14.03 41.20
N LEU A 943 23.30 -14.79 40.25
CA LEU A 943 22.59 -14.23 39.10
C LEU A 943 21.30 -13.52 39.54
N MET A 944 20.49 -14.14 40.40
CA MET A 944 19.31 -13.50 40.99
C MET A 944 19.65 -12.17 41.69
N MET A 945 20.74 -12.13 42.48
CA MET A 945 21.22 -10.92 43.15
C MET A 945 21.74 -9.86 42.17
N THR A 946 22.32 -10.28 41.04
CA THR A 946 22.76 -9.37 39.97
C THR A 946 21.53 -8.71 39.31
N HIS A 947 20.48 -9.48 38.99
CA HIS A 947 19.21 -8.93 38.51
C HIS A 947 18.56 -7.94 39.49
N MET A 948 18.64 -8.18 40.81
CA MET A 948 18.13 -7.24 41.82
C MET A 948 18.92 -5.94 41.92
N GLU A 949 20.25 -5.99 41.79
CA GLU A 949 21.11 -4.80 41.83
C GLU A 949 20.92 -3.91 40.57
N ILE A 950 20.66 -4.54 39.43
CA ILE A 950 20.31 -3.81 38.19
C ILE A 950 18.92 -3.18 38.33
N LEU A 951 17.92 -3.93 38.84
CA LEU A 951 16.59 -3.39 39.14
C LEU A 951 16.65 -2.17 40.09
N ARG A 952 17.45 -2.25 41.17
CA ARG A 952 17.73 -1.13 42.08
C ARG A 952 18.25 0.09 41.31
N THR A 953 19.22 -0.12 40.42
CA THR A 953 19.85 0.95 39.63
C THR A 953 18.86 1.60 38.67
N CYS A 954 18.08 0.80 37.92
CA CYS A 954 17.03 1.27 37.01
C CYS A 954 15.96 2.10 37.74
N LEU A 955 15.48 1.64 38.89
CA LEU A 955 14.45 2.35 39.66
C LEU A 955 15.00 3.62 40.31
N THR A 956 16.26 3.62 40.76
CA THR A 956 16.94 4.83 41.25
C THR A 956 17.05 5.91 40.16
N ALA A 957 17.43 5.52 38.94
CA ALA A 957 17.52 6.44 37.80
C ALA A 957 16.15 7.06 37.43
N ASN A 958 15.08 6.25 37.45
CA ASN A 958 13.71 6.70 37.16
C ASN A 958 13.12 7.66 38.21
N LEU A 959 13.65 7.66 39.44
CA LEU A 959 13.25 8.61 40.49
C LEU A 959 13.93 9.97 40.32
N LEU A 960 15.20 9.98 39.88
CA LEU A 960 15.97 11.21 39.64
C LEU A 960 15.42 12.06 38.48
N THR A 961 14.79 11.44 37.48
CA THR A 961 14.26 12.16 36.30
C THR A 961 12.89 12.79 36.54
N LYS A 962 12.03 12.21 37.39
CA LYS A 962 10.67 12.71 37.66
C LYS A 962 10.64 13.90 38.64
N ASN A 963 11.57 13.95 39.60
CA ASN A 963 11.60 14.99 40.63
C ASN A 963 12.92 15.77 40.59
N GLY A 964 12.89 16.98 40.02
CA GLY A 964 14.01 17.95 40.03
C GLY A 964 14.35 18.54 41.41
N LYS A 965 14.08 17.80 42.49
CA LYS A 965 14.45 18.09 43.88
C LYS A 965 14.83 16.78 44.56
N GLN A 966 16.01 16.73 45.16
CA GLN A 966 16.51 15.56 45.87
C GLN A 966 15.69 15.27 47.13
N GLN A 967 14.78 14.30 47.04
CA GLN A 967 14.33 13.49 48.16
C GLN A 967 14.30 12.03 47.69
N PRO A 968 14.87 11.08 48.46
CA PRO A 968 14.76 9.67 48.14
C PRO A 968 13.32 9.23 48.40
N ALA A 969 12.54 9.00 47.32
CA ALA A 969 11.33 8.22 47.43
C ALA A 969 11.73 6.74 47.53
N GLU A 970 11.16 6.02 48.50
CA GLU A 970 11.50 4.61 48.74
C GLU A 970 11.19 3.74 47.52
N ILE A 971 12.12 2.85 47.17
CA ILE A 971 11.91 1.84 46.12
C ILE A 971 11.02 0.73 46.70
N LYS A 972 9.70 0.91 46.58
CA LYS A 972 8.65 0.11 47.23
C LYS A 972 8.85 -1.42 47.21
N VAL A 973 9.44 -1.97 46.14
CA VAL A 973 9.74 -3.40 46.04
C VAL A 973 10.74 -3.86 47.10
N PHE A 974 11.81 -3.08 47.33
CA PHE A 974 12.84 -3.41 48.33
C PHE A 974 12.41 -3.01 49.76
N ALA A 975 11.55 -2.01 49.91
CA ALA A 975 10.97 -1.63 51.21
C ALA A 975 9.92 -2.63 51.75
N HIS A 976 9.46 -3.58 50.94
CA HIS A 976 8.45 -4.56 51.37
C HIS A 976 9.05 -5.64 52.29
N GLU A 977 8.36 -5.94 53.40
CA GLU A 977 8.87 -6.79 54.49
C GLU A 977 9.38 -8.17 54.02
N SER A 978 8.67 -8.84 53.11
CA SER A 978 9.12 -10.14 52.59
C SER A 978 10.46 -10.07 51.86
N MET A 979 10.71 -8.97 51.14
CA MET A 979 11.93 -8.75 50.36
C MET A 979 13.09 -8.36 51.28
N GLN A 980 12.84 -7.54 52.29
CA GLN A 980 13.76 -7.27 53.40
C GLN A 980 14.23 -8.57 54.07
N GLN A 981 13.28 -9.42 54.50
CA GLN A 981 13.59 -10.69 55.17
C GLN A 981 14.35 -11.67 54.26
N ALA A 982 14.01 -11.75 52.97
CA ALA A 982 14.71 -12.62 52.01
C ALA A 982 16.15 -12.13 51.75
N LEU A 983 16.34 -10.82 51.50
CA LEU A 983 17.67 -10.24 51.29
C LEU A 983 18.56 -10.34 52.53
N GLN A 984 18.01 -10.18 53.75
CA GLN A 984 18.74 -10.44 55.00
C GLN A 984 19.22 -11.90 55.11
N GLN A 985 18.42 -12.88 54.71
CA GLN A 985 18.82 -14.29 54.68
C GLN A 985 19.94 -14.55 53.65
N VAL A 986 19.83 -13.97 52.45
CA VAL A 986 20.90 -14.04 51.43
C VAL A 986 22.20 -13.40 51.95
N GLN A 987 22.12 -12.23 52.59
CA GLN A 987 23.27 -11.52 53.16
C GLN A 987 24.06 -12.35 54.17
N GLN A 988 23.39 -13.20 54.97
CA GLN A 988 24.03 -14.07 55.95
C GLN A 988 24.86 -15.19 55.29
N VAL A 989 24.48 -15.64 54.09
CA VAL A 989 25.16 -16.73 53.35
C VAL A 989 26.29 -16.21 52.45
N CYS A 990 26.18 -14.99 51.92
CA CYS A 990 27.19 -14.36 51.07
C CYS A 990 28.60 -14.32 51.70
N ASN A 991 29.63 -14.57 50.89
CA ASN A 991 31.02 -14.32 51.30
C ASN A 991 31.37 -12.82 51.22
N ASP A 992 32.52 -12.41 51.75
CA ASP A 992 32.88 -10.98 51.84
C ASP A 992 33.07 -10.30 50.48
N SER A 993 33.41 -11.06 49.43
CA SER A 993 33.49 -10.55 48.05
C SER A 993 32.10 -10.27 47.49
N GLN A 994 31.14 -11.19 47.70
CA GLN A 994 29.74 -11.03 47.31
C GLN A 994 29.04 -9.92 48.12
N LYS A 995 29.32 -9.81 49.42
CA LYS A 995 28.86 -8.69 50.27
C LYS A 995 29.37 -7.34 49.78
N LYS A 996 30.60 -7.29 49.26
CA LYS A 996 31.16 -6.08 48.63
C LYS A 996 30.60 -5.82 47.23
N LYS A 997 30.31 -6.86 46.43
CA LYS A 997 29.70 -6.74 45.10
C LYS A 997 28.28 -6.16 45.17
N PHE A 998 27.49 -6.57 46.17
CA PHE A 998 26.10 -6.14 46.36
C PHE A 998 25.93 -5.19 47.56
N SER A 999 26.97 -4.42 47.92
CA SER A 999 26.94 -3.56 49.11
C SER A 999 25.83 -2.52 49.06
N ASP A 1000 25.55 -1.96 47.88
CA ASP A 1000 24.50 -0.97 47.70
C ASP A 1000 23.11 -1.58 47.85
N LEU A 1001 22.85 -2.76 47.26
CA LEU A 1001 21.59 -3.50 47.48
C LEU A 1001 21.36 -3.80 48.96
N PHE A 1002 22.40 -4.23 49.69
CA PHE A 1002 22.32 -4.48 51.12
C PHE A 1002 22.22 -3.20 51.96
N SER A 1003 22.56 -2.02 51.41
CA SER A 1003 22.36 -0.73 52.10
C SER A 1003 20.89 -0.29 52.14
N LEU A 1004 20.02 -0.93 51.36
CA LEU A 1004 18.56 -0.76 51.42
C LEU A 1004 17.89 -1.65 52.49
N LEU A 1005 18.65 -2.44 53.24
CA LEU A 1005 18.11 -3.20 54.37
C LEU A 1005 17.90 -2.27 55.57
N ASP A 1006 16.69 -2.26 56.13
CA ASP A 1006 16.41 -1.52 57.37
C ASP A 1006 17.17 -2.16 58.53
N THR A 1007 18.34 -1.59 58.84
CA THR A 1007 19.11 -1.93 60.03
C THR A 1007 18.39 -1.41 61.26
N ASN A 1008 17.58 -2.27 61.89
CA ASN A 1008 17.11 -2.05 63.25
C ASN A 1008 18.33 -1.87 64.18
N ASP A 1009 18.63 -0.63 64.55
CA ASP A 1009 19.74 -0.28 65.44
C ASP A 1009 19.57 -0.93 66.82
N GLU A 1010 20.44 -1.88 67.15
CA GLU A 1010 20.82 -2.20 68.53
C GLU A 1010 21.98 -1.24 68.92
N PRO A 1011 21.74 -0.20 69.74
CA PRO A 1011 22.67 0.92 69.87
C PRO A 1011 23.84 0.64 70.82
N GLU A 1012 25.07 0.77 70.33
CA GLU A 1012 26.27 0.79 71.19
C GLU A 1012 26.41 2.07 72.01
N VAL A 1013 26.97 1.97 73.22
CA VAL A 1013 27.45 3.13 74.00
C VAL A 1013 28.82 2.84 74.62
N SER A 1014 29.76 3.76 74.38
CA SER A 1014 31.16 3.76 74.88
C SER A 1014 31.26 3.87 76.43
N SER A 1015 32.40 3.70 77.13
CA SER A 1015 33.82 3.87 76.78
C SER A 1015 34.75 3.22 77.85
N GLY A 1016 36.09 3.30 77.70
CA GLY A 1016 37.02 3.27 78.85
C GLY A 1016 38.17 2.25 78.81
N SER A 1017 39.35 2.69 78.35
CA SER A 1017 40.59 1.89 78.24
C SER A 1017 41.12 1.28 79.56
N ARG A 1018 41.47 -0.03 79.55
CA ARG A 1018 42.82 -0.57 79.91
C ARG A 1018 42.97 -2.08 79.65
N ARG A 1019 44.18 -2.48 79.21
CA ARG A 1019 44.68 -3.89 79.07
C ARG A 1019 45.40 -4.34 80.37
N PRO A 1020 45.74 -5.64 80.59
CA PRO A 1020 45.34 -6.87 79.86
C PRO A 1020 44.89 -8.09 80.73
N ALA A 1021 44.30 -9.10 80.06
CA ALA A 1021 44.32 -10.56 80.36
C ALA A 1021 43.68 -11.15 81.65
N GLY A 1022 42.75 -12.12 81.48
CA GLY A 1022 42.30 -13.04 82.54
C GLY A 1022 40.98 -13.79 82.25
N ARG A 1023 41.01 -15.13 82.20
CA ARG A 1023 39.86 -16.04 81.95
C ARG A 1023 38.66 -15.88 82.92
N GLY A 1024 37.41 -16.03 82.44
CA GLY A 1024 36.41 -16.87 83.14
C GLY A 1024 34.95 -16.40 83.41
N ASN A 1025 34.01 -16.73 82.50
CA ASN A 1025 32.68 -17.35 82.74
C ASN A 1025 31.57 -16.71 83.67
N LYS A 1026 30.43 -16.32 83.03
CA LYS A 1026 28.98 -16.43 83.44
C LYS A 1026 28.30 -15.59 84.58
N ARG A 1027 27.25 -14.83 84.13
CA ARG A 1027 25.83 -14.69 84.62
C ARG A 1027 25.35 -13.58 85.60
N THR A 1028 24.15 -13.04 85.26
CA THR A 1028 23.02 -12.47 86.06
C THR A 1028 23.07 -11.10 86.79
N GLY A 1029 22.03 -10.25 86.60
CA GLY A 1029 21.60 -9.20 87.57
C GLY A 1029 20.82 -7.98 87.02
N ASN A 1030 19.59 -7.70 87.49
CA ASN A 1030 18.75 -6.52 87.16
C ASN A 1030 19.02 -5.29 88.07
N ARG A 1031 18.65 -4.04 87.65
CA ARG A 1031 17.36 -3.36 88.03
C ARG A 1031 17.32 -1.81 87.96
N VAL A 1032 16.51 -1.29 87.02
CA VAL A 1032 15.51 -0.17 87.07
C VAL A 1032 15.73 1.09 87.94
N THR A 1033 15.60 2.27 87.31
CA THR A 1033 14.78 3.48 87.65
C THR A 1033 15.23 4.64 86.73
N THR A 1034 14.49 5.68 86.29
CA THR A 1034 13.06 6.11 86.07
C THR A 1034 13.15 7.37 85.14
N ASN A 1035 12.18 8.10 84.57
CA ASN A 1035 10.71 8.33 84.61
C ASN A 1035 10.40 9.21 83.33
N ASN A 1036 9.21 9.64 82.85
CA ASN A 1036 7.74 9.41 82.95
C ASN A 1036 7.10 10.27 81.80
N SER A 1037 5.81 10.33 81.40
CA SER A 1037 4.54 9.64 81.72
C SER A 1037 3.47 9.95 80.64
N ASN A 1038 2.47 9.07 80.46
CA ASN A 1038 1.07 9.37 80.03
C ASN A 1038 0.77 9.84 78.57
N ARG A 1039 -0.36 9.47 77.93
CA ARG A 1039 -1.58 8.76 78.42
C ARG A 1039 -2.36 8.03 77.29
N ASN A 1040 -2.84 6.81 77.58
CA ASN A 1040 -4.09 6.09 77.21
C ASN A 1040 -4.83 6.30 75.85
N SER A 1041 -5.57 5.33 75.26
CA SER A 1041 -5.69 3.85 75.44
C SER A 1041 -6.79 3.22 74.52
N LYS A 1042 -6.72 1.89 74.24
CA LYS A 1042 -7.78 0.95 73.73
C LYS A 1042 -8.13 1.01 72.22
N GLN A 1043 -8.18 -0.10 71.44
CA GLN A 1043 -9.09 -1.28 71.39
C GLN A 1043 -10.48 -0.94 70.80
N SER A 1044 -11.15 -1.74 69.94
CA SER A 1044 -10.94 -3.15 69.48
C SER A 1044 -11.83 -3.56 68.27
N ASN A 1045 -11.51 -4.70 67.63
CA ASN A 1045 -12.37 -5.58 66.77
C ASN A 1045 -12.77 -5.11 65.35
N LYS A 1046 -13.28 -5.97 64.43
CA LYS A 1046 -13.04 -7.41 64.05
C LYS A 1046 -14.06 -7.80 62.94
N GLU A 1047 -13.60 -8.31 61.78
CA GLU A 1047 -14.42 -8.85 60.65
C GLU A 1047 -15.48 -7.87 60.04
N GLU A 1048 -16.11 -8.09 58.87
CA GLU A 1048 -16.22 -9.24 57.93
C GLU A 1048 -16.38 -8.75 56.46
N SER A 1049 -16.21 -9.66 55.47
CA SER A 1049 -16.75 -9.73 54.06
C SER A 1049 -17.38 -8.49 53.34
N GLU A 1050 -17.34 -8.31 52.02
CA GLU A 1050 -16.72 -8.99 50.86
C GLU A 1050 -16.81 -8.07 49.61
N ASP A 1051 -16.31 -8.57 48.47
CA ASP A 1051 -16.20 -8.01 47.10
C ASP A 1051 -17.53 -7.46 46.46
N GLU A 1052 -17.59 -6.81 45.29
CA GLU A 1052 -16.66 -6.66 44.15
C GLU A 1052 -17.02 -5.44 43.25
N SER A 1053 -16.25 -5.22 42.17
CA SER A 1053 -16.56 -4.43 40.94
C SER A 1053 -16.60 -2.88 40.92
N SER A 1054 -15.66 -2.38 40.11
CA SER A 1054 -15.58 -1.15 39.28
C SER A 1054 -16.76 -0.98 38.27
N GLU A 1055 -17.01 0.11 37.48
CA GLU A 1055 -16.29 1.29 36.89
C GLU A 1055 -17.30 2.47 36.62
N GLU A 1056 -17.04 3.77 36.27
CA GLU A 1056 -15.93 4.73 36.51
C GLU A 1056 -16.42 6.22 36.67
N GLU A 1057 -16.89 6.90 35.60
CA GLU A 1057 -16.99 8.39 35.51
C GLU A 1057 -18.40 9.03 35.79
N ILE A 1058 -18.57 10.33 36.09
CA ILE A 1058 -18.69 11.44 35.08
C ILE A 1058 -18.49 12.88 35.65
N ILE A 1059 -17.60 13.65 34.99
CA ILE A 1059 -17.61 15.10 34.67
C ILE A 1059 -17.78 16.17 35.80
N ILE A 1060 -16.61 16.70 36.22
CA ILE A 1060 -16.17 18.13 36.15
C ILE A 1060 -17.17 19.27 36.47
N LYS A 1061 -16.81 20.13 37.44
CA LYS A 1061 -16.88 21.61 37.24
C LYS A 1061 -15.97 22.47 38.15
N GLN A 1062 -15.18 23.31 37.47
CA GLN A 1062 -14.69 24.66 37.85
C GLN A 1062 -14.04 24.93 39.22
N ARG A 1063 -12.85 25.53 39.18
CA ARG A 1063 -12.41 26.52 40.19
C ARG A 1063 -12.10 27.86 39.53
N THR A 1064 -12.50 28.94 40.18
CA THR A 1064 -12.34 30.33 39.70
C THR A 1064 -11.13 31.01 40.34
N ALA A 1065 -10.48 31.91 39.60
CA ALA A 1065 -9.30 32.65 40.06
C ALA A 1065 -9.62 34.12 40.42
N LYS A 1066 -9.00 34.67 41.47
CA LYS A 1066 -9.07 36.11 41.82
C LYS A 1066 -7.73 36.70 42.31
N LYS A 1067 -7.08 37.42 41.39
CA LYS A 1067 -6.35 38.70 41.57
C LYS A 1067 -5.45 38.90 42.82
N ARG A 1068 -4.19 39.30 42.58
CA ARG A 1068 -3.77 40.72 42.83
C ARG A 1068 -2.59 41.22 41.99
N ARG A 1069 -2.64 42.52 41.69
CA ARG A 1069 -1.73 43.35 40.85
C ARG A 1069 -0.27 43.46 41.35
N LYS A 1070 0.67 43.63 40.41
CA LYS A 1070 1.32 44.95 40.12
C LYS A 1070 1.86 44.98 38.68
N ALA A 1071 2.38 46.13 38.23
CA ALA A 1071 2.66 46.41 36.81
C ALA A 1071 3.86 47.35 36.63
N THR A 1072 4.48 47.30 35.44
CA THR A 1072 5.37 48.34 34.88
C THR A 1072 5.28 48.28 33.34
N VAL A 1073 5.83 49.31 32.67
CA VAL A 1073 5.76 49.53 31.21
C VAL A 1073 7.17 49.53 30.61
N GLY A 1074 7.34 49.07 29.38
CA GLY A 1074 8.57 49.20 28.60
C GLY A 1074 8.63 48.22 27.45
N SER A 1075 8.50 48.72 26.21
CA SER A 1075 8.71 47.98 24.96
C SER A 1075 9.35 48.94 23.98
N ASP A 1076 10.50 48.57 23.43
CA ASP A 1076 11.15 49.30 22.33
C ASP A 1076 12.12 48.35 21.59
N SER A 1077 12.22 48.54 20.29
CA SER A 1077 13.16 47.90 19.33
C SER A 1077 13.06 46.38 19.05
N ASP A 1078 13.14 46.10 17.73
CA ASP A 1078 13.54 44.90 16.98
C ASP A 1078 12.87 43.53 17.29
#